data_AF-A0A0S8KKB1-F1
#
_entry.id   AF-A0A0S8KKB1-F1
#
_cell.length_a   1.000
_cell.length_b   1.000
_cell.length_c   1.000
_cell.angle_alpha   90.00
_cell.angle_beta   90.00
_cell.angle_gamma   90.00
#
_symmetry.space_group_name_H-M   'P 1'
#
loop_
_entity.id
_entity.type
_entity.pdbx_description
1 polymer ?
#
loop_
_entity_poly.entity_id
_entity_poly.type
_entity_poly.pdbx_seq_one_letter_code
_entity_poly.pdbx_strand_id
1 'polypeptide(L)'
;MVGLILAIFALYLHTLDKQSLVFEEGLSVVFSNRTVPQLMHTLVYEDLHPPLHYLLLHFWMSLAGNGERAVRMPSAMAALLMVPLAWAIVMEVWGQGKDEPRSGARALTALGAAALVGASPFVAYHAQETRMYSLVAALSLAAVWAFLRATRTGGRSWWLAFSCLLAASLYTQYLAFFVVPAILLYALLLDRESLRTTALCTLLAGLLYLPWIVPAYLQLKRLFRWPDYWVTTRIDPSLFLYTISDTLLPSYTMRWQVLVAALGALLLIRFALRSRFRLSRTQRRGLLIVLVFAMQLALTFVTVSLAPKFVARYTIVAAAPFYIFVALALYAVLGARSLAGRALFGVLVVIAVLVSLRSTVAVLAGRHDPRDDTRGVAAYLTENARANDALLLVENAPYAFQYYYGGAAPWHGLHVGQGFAGAADVLNSILRTQPRRVWLVLWHQEFADPTDMIVTELVRVGREVNIGRQFFGYQLRAFDIYDYETPIVALPQPKNVLNADFWPGIRLLGFDHLTPETGQLHYALYWEAQKALHRNYSLALSWQDQEGNEYLHQDQALSTHYFLPPVWPLNTPIRGRVDVVLPADLPPLTYRVYLRVLDPESQRDVDLVDASGIPLGQALLLEELFLPKSMVEKAPVEVPNLLHVDMANDLQLLGFGLDRSEYYPGDDLRLVVWWHRPDISSAGQVQGTPDRDQSVTFRLLDGGNSVIWEVERPIVPGYPSAEWQSGEVNRIIYRLTIPSDLTAGDYSLQASMGERWGLLAVLHIVAREHRYDVPLMQHSLNVQFEEGITLLGYDLGAPTVQVCETMTITLHWQATDPITTSYK
;
A
#
# COMPACT_ATOMS: atom_id res chain seq x y z
N MET A 1 7.37 43.41 -7.79
CA MET A 1 6.29 42.64 -8.44
C MET A 1 6.75 41.99 -9.75
N VAL A 2 7.15 42.76 -10.77
CA VAL A 2 7.63 42.18 -12.05
C VAL A 2 8.75 41.17 -11.84
N GLY A 3 9.78 41.52 -11.06
CA GLY A 3 10.86 40.57 -10.73
C GLY A 3 10.40 39.29 -10.02
N LEU A 4 9.34 39.35 -9.20
CA LEU A 4 8.76 38.17 -8.55
C LEU A 4 8.07 37.27 -9.57
N ILE A 5 7.26 37.85 -10.47
CA ILE A 5 6.58 37.12 -11.55
C ILE A 5 7.62 36.44 -12.45
N LEU A 6 8.66 37.17 -12.86
CA LEU A 6 9.72 36.63 -13.71
C LEU A 6 10.50 35.51 -13.01
N ALA A 7 10.81 35.65 -11.72
CA ALA A 7 11.49 34.61 -10.96
C ALA A 7 10.66 33.32 -10.84
N ILE A 8 9.36 33.43 -10.55
CA ILE A 8 8.46 32.26 -10.47
C ILE A 8 8.28 31.63 -11.86
N PHE A 9 8.11 32.44 -12.91
CA PHE A 9 8.02 31.93 -14.27
C PHE A 9 9.29 31.18 -14.69
N ALA A 10 10.47 31.73 -14.41
CA ALA A 10 11.75 31.08 -14.68
C ALA A 10 11.90 29.76 -13.90
N LEU A 11 11.46 29.74 -12.63
CA LEU A 11 11.43 28.53 -11.82
C LEU A 11 10.56 27.45 -12.47
N TYR A 12 9.31 27.77 -12.80
CA TYR A 12 8.41 26.81 -13.44
C TYR A 12 8.97 26.34 -14.77
N LEU A 13 9.38 27.25 -15.65
CA LEU A 13 9.89 26.93 -16.99
C LEU A 13 11.08 25.94 -16.95
N HIS A 14 11.96 26.08 -15.95
CA HIS A 14 13.13 25.21 -15.80
C HIS A 14 12.81 23.82 -15.22
N THR A 15 11.59 23.60 -14.71
CA THR A 15 11.21 22.32 -14.08
C THR A 15 10.16 21.52 -14.85
N LEU A 16 9.56 22.06 -15.90
CA LEU A 16 8.42 21.45 -16.62
C LEU A 16 8.70 20.07 -17.23
N ASP A 17 9.95 19.68 -17.43
CA ASP A 17 10.35 18.39 -18.02
C ASP A 17 11.20 17.51 -17.09
N LYS A 18 11.36 17.91 -15.82
CA LYS A 18 12.21 17.17 -14.87
C LYS A 18 11.63 15.82 -14.46
N GLN A 19 10.30 15.69 -14.47
CA GLN A 19 9.59 14.47 -14.09
C GLN A 19 8.71 14.01 -15.26
N SER A 20 8.49 12.71 -15.38
CA SER A 20 7.56 12.10 -16.34
C SER A 20 6.11 12.61 -16.18
N LEU A 21 5.33 12.52 -17.25
CA LEU A 21 3.88 12.66 -17.21
C LEU A 21 3.29 11.49 -16.43
N VAL A 22 2.50 11.79 -15.39
CA VAL A 22 1.71 10.77 -14.69
C VAL A 22 0.48 10.38 -15.51
N PHE A 23 -0.19 9.29 -15.12
CA PHE A 23 -1.37 8.76 -15.79
C PHE A 23 -2.39 9.82 -16.23
N GLU A 24 -2.82 10.70 -15.32
CA GLU A 24 -3.84 11.71 -15.63
C GLU A 24 -3.36 12.80 -16.59
N GLU A 25 -2.06 13.08 -16.62
CA GLU A 25 -1.48 14.01 -17.59
C GLU A 25 -1.47 13.37 -18.97
N GLY A 26 -1.04 12.11 -19.07
CA GLY A 26 -1.12 11.33 -20.31
C GLY A 26 -2.54 11.28 -20.85
N LEU A 27 -3.54 11.04 -19.98
CA LEU A 27 -4.96 11.06 -20.35
C LEU A 27 -5.38 12.41 -20.93
N SER A 28 -4.96 13.52 -20.28
CA SER A 28 -5.29 14.86 -20.73
C SER A 28 -4.67 15.18 -22.10
N VAL A 29 -3.44 14.74 -22.36
CA VAL A 29 -2.77 14.87 -23.67
C VAL A 29 -3.47 14.02 -24.73
N VAL A 30 -3.72 12.74 -24.46
CA VAL A 30 -4.36 11.82 -25.42
C VAL A 30 -5.76 12.29 -25.79
N PHE A 31 -6.56 12.72 -24.82
CA PHE A 31 -7.91 13.23 -25.08
C PHE A 31 -7.87 14.52 -25.89
N SER A 32 -7.00 15.46 -25.51
CA SER A 32 -6.89 16.74 -26.20
C SER A 32 -6.28 16.62 -27.60
N ASN A 33 -5.63 15.50 -27.92
CA ASN A 33 -5.11 15.23 -29.27
C ASN A 33 -6.19 14.67 -30.22
N ARG A 34 -7.38 14.33 -29.72
CA ARG A 34 -8.54 13.92 -30.54
C ARG A 34 -9.11 15.12 -31.30
N THR A 35 -9.88 14.87 -32.36
CA THR A 35 -10.66 15.94 -33.01
C THR A 35 -11.68 16.52 -32.03
N VAL A 36 -12.07 17.79 -32.18
CA VAL A 36 -13.02 18.45 -31.25
C VAL A 36 -14.32 17.63 -31.06
N PRO A 37 -14.99 17.08 -32.09
CA PRO A 37 -16.18 16.25 -31.88
C PRO A 37 -15.90 14.99 -31.05
N GLN A 38 -14.78 14.30 -31.30
CA GLN A 38 -14.37 13.11 -30.53
C GLN A 38 -14.02 13.48 -29.09
N LEU A 39 -13.29 14.58 -28.87
CA LEU A 39 -12.99 15.09 -27.53
C LEU A 39 -14.30 15.39 -26.77
N MET A 40 -15.24 16.10 -27.39
CA MET A 40 -16.53 16.39 -26.75
C MET A 40 -17.30 15.10 -26.42
N HIS A 41 -17.33 14.13 -27.33
CA HIS A 41 -17.95 12.82 -27.07
C HIS A 41 -17.30 12.14 -25.84
N THR A 42 -15.97 12.08 -25.81
CA THR A 42 -15.21 11.49 -24.70
C THR A 42 -15.48 12.19 -23.39
N LEU A 43 -15.48 13.53 -23.36
CA LEU A 43 -15.78 14.26 -22.13
C LEU A 43 -17.22 14.03 -21.66
N VAL A 44 -18.19 13.93 -22.57
CA VAL A 44 -19.60 13.68 -22.19
C VAL A 44 -19.81 12.23 -21.73
N TYR A 45 -19.20 11.25 -22.37
CA TYR A 45 -19.55 9.83 -22.19
C TYR A 45 -18.52 8.99 -21.44
N GLU A 46 -17.24 9.39 -21.42
CA GLU A 46 -16.13 8.61 -20.88
C GLU A 46 -15.41 9.30 -19.70
N ASP A 47 -15.28 10.64 -19.68
CA ASP A 47 -14.59 11.39 -18.60
C ASP A 47 -15.54 12.05 -17.59
N LEU A 48 -15.00 12.51 -16.46
CA LEU A 48 -15.75 13.19 -15.37
C LEU A 48 -15.53 14.71 -15.32
N HIS A 49 -14.86 15.30 -16.31
CA HIS A 49 -14.45 16.71 -16.25
C HIS A 49 -15.15 17.60 -17.30
N PRO A 50 -15.32 18.89 -17.00
CA PRO A 50 -15.73 19.92 -17.96
C PRO A 50 -14.72 20.19 -19.10
N PRO A 51 -15.14 20.84 -20.20
CA PRO A 51 -14.38 20.87 -21.44
C PRO A 51 -13.35 21.99 -21.58
N LEU A 52 -13.39 23.06 -20.78
CA LEU A 52 -12.59 24.26 -21.07
C LEU A 52 -11.08 23.98 -21.05
N HIS A 53 -10.61 23.20 -20.08
CA HIS A 53 -9.19 22.87 -19.99
C HIS A 53 -8.71 22.04 -21.19
N TYR A 54 -9.45 20.99 -21.57
CA TYR A 54 -9.10 20.13 -22.69
C TYR A 54 -9.20 20.86 -24.03
N LEU A 55 -10.20 21.72 -24.22
CA LEU A 55 -10.30 22.56 -25.42
C LEU A 55 -9.12 23.54 -25.51
N LEU A 56 -8.77 24.19 -24.41
CA LEU A 56 -7.61 25.08 -24.35
C LEU A 56 -6.33 24.29 -24.68
N LEU A 57 -6.16 23.11 -24.08
CA LEU A 57 -5.02 22.25 -24.33
C LEU A 57 -4.97 21.76 -25.79
N HIS A 58 -6.11 21.38 -26.38
CA HIS A 58 -6.22 20.98 -27.79
C HIS A 58 -5.69 22.05 -28.74
N PHE A 59 -6.17 23.29 -28.60
CA PHE A 59 -5.71 24.40 -29.44
C PHE A 59 -4.29 24.86 -29.09
N TRP A 60 -3.85 24.68 -27.85
CA TRP A 60 -2.48 24.99 -27.46
C TRP A 60 -1.48 24.01 -28.07
N MET A 61 -1.79 22.72 -28.02
CA MET A 61 -0.96 21.65 -28.57
C MET A 61 -0.80 21.77 -30.09
N SER A 62 -1.82 22.23 -30.81
CA SER A 62 -1.70 22.50 -32.25
C SER A 62 -0.75 23.66 -32.59
N LEU A 63 -0.46 24.56 -31.63
CA LEU A 63 0.44 25.70 -31.79
C LEU A 63 1.85 25.42 -31.23
N ALA A 64 1.94 24.84 -30.04
CA ALA A 64 3.18 24.66 -29.28
C ALA A 64 3.75 23.23 -29.35
N GLY A 65 3.00 22.30 -29.94
CA GLY A 65 3.35 20.87 -30.01
C GLY A 65 2.99 20.10 -28.74
N ASN A 66 3.36 18.82 -28.73
CA ASN A 66 2.92 17.86 -27.72
C ASN A 66 4.03 17.48 -26.71
N GLY A 67 5.19 18.15 -26.73
CA GLY A 67 6.26 17.87 -25.77
C GLY A 67 5.88 18.24 -24.33
N GLU A 68 6.48 17.61 -23.33
CA GLU A 68 6.10 17.79 -21.91
C GLU A 68 6.07 19.26 -21.45
N ARG A 69 7.08 20.04 -21.83
CA ARG A 69 7.11 21.49 -21.54
C ARG A 69 5.95 22.22 -22.18
N ALA A 70 5.58 21.85 -23.40
CA ALA A 70 4.48 22.48 -24.13
C ALA A 70 3.14 22.16 -23.47
N VAL A 71 2.88 20.89 -23.16
CA VAL A 71 1.58 20.46 -22.61
C VAL A 71 1.34 20.94 -21.17
N ARG A 72 2.40 21.12 -20.36
CA ARG A 72 2.30 21.68 -19.00
C ARG A 72 2.27 23.21 -18.95
N MET A 73 2.70 23.90 -20.03
CA MET A 73 2.77 25.36 -20.07
C MET A 73 1.45 26.06 -19.74
N PRO A 74 0.27 25.64 -20.23
CA PRO A 74 -1.00 26.29 -19.89
C PRO A 74 -1.28 26.29 -18.39
N SER A 75 -1.01 25.18 -17.70
CA SER A 75 -1.15 25.07 -16.25
C SER A 75 -0.14 25.95 -15.51
N ALA A 76 1.11 26.00 -15.98
CA ALA A 76 2.14 26.86 -15.43
C ALA A 76 1.79 28.35 -15.54
N MET A 77 1.26 28.76 -16.70
CA MET A 77 0.80 30.13 -16.94
C MET A 77 -0.42 30.49 -16.09
N ALA A 78 -1.38 29.56 -15.94
CA ALA A 78 -2.52 29.76 -15.05
C ALA A 78 -2.09 29.88 -13.58
N ALA A 79 -1.18 29.03 -13.12
CA ALA A 79 -0.61 29.12 -11.78
C ALA A 79 0.12 30.46 -11.56
N LEU A 80 0.92 30.88 -12.54
CA LEU A 80 1.62 32.16 -12.51
C LEU A 80 0.64 33.34 -12.44
N LEU A 81 -0.50 33.27 -13.14
CA LEU A 81 -1.53 34.32 -13.15
C LEU A 81 -2.14 34.54 -11.75
N MET A 82 -2.13 33.53 -10.87
CA MET A 82 -2.58 33.71 -9.49
C MET A 82 -1.73 34.71 -8.70
N VAL A 83 -0.45 34.88 -9.05
CA VAL A 83 0.48 35.80 -8.37
C VAL A 83 0.07 37.28 -8.56
N PRO A 84 -0.10 37.82 -9.79
CA PRO A 84 -0.62 39.16 -9.99
C PRO A 84 -2.08 39.32 -9.56
N LEU A 85 -2.90 38.26 -9.64
CA LEU A 85 -4.27 38.32 -9.11
C LEU A 85 -4.29 38.47 -7.59
N ALA A 86 -3.43 37.77 -6.85
CA ALA A 86 -3.30 37.92 -5.40
C ALA A 86 -2.91 39.35 -5.02
N TRP A 87 -1.93 39.93 -5.72
CA TRP A 87 -1.61 41.35 -5.59
C TRP A 87 -2.84 42.23 -5.86
N ALA A 88 -3.53 42.02 -6.99
CA ALA A 88 -4.65 42.85 -7.41
C ALA A 88 -5.85 42.76 -6.46
N ILE A 89 -6.13 41.59 -5.89
CA ILE A 89 -7.18 41.38 -4.88
C ILE A 89 -6.84 42.15 -3.62
N VAL A 90 -5.61 42.06 -3.11
CA VAL A 90 -5.19 42.84 -1.94
C VAL A 90 -5.33 44.33 -2.20
N MET A 91 -4.99 44.78 -3.41
CA MET A 91 -5.20 46.18 -3.81
C MET A 91 -6.69 46.55 -3.82
N GLU A 92 -7.59 45.69 -4.27
CA GLU A 92 -9.03 45.94 -4.28
C GLU A 92 -9.69 45.87 -2.88
N VAL A 93 -9.19 44.99 -2.00
CA VAL A 93 -9.64 44.90 -0.59
C VAL A 93 -9.42 46.22 0.13
N TRP A 94 -8.26 46.87 -0.05
CA TRP A 94 -7.93 48.16 0.55
C TRP A 94 -8.52 49.38 -0.17
N GLY A 95 -8.91 49.28 -1.45
CA GLY A 95 -9.54 50.37 -2.19
C GLY A 95 -8.64 51.60 -2.43
N GLN A 96 -9.23 52.74 -2.83
CA GLN A 96 -8.57 54.05 -3.01
C GLN A 96 -9.27 55.16 -2.18
N GLY A 97 -9.76 54.82 -0.98
CA GLY A 97 -10.52 55.74 -0.12
C GLY A 97 -9.64 56.63 0.78
N LYS A 98 -10.26 57.64 1.41
CA LYS A 98 -9.62 58.60 2.36
C LYS A 98 -9.02 57.95 3.63
N ASP A 99 -9.39 56.71 3.95
CA ASP A 99 -8.82 55.91 5.06
C ASP A 99 -7.50 55.20 4.65
N GLU A 100 -6.71 55.81 3.77
CA GLU A 100 -5.58 55.17 3.12
C GLU A 100 -4.47 54.83 4.16
N PRO A 101 -4.11 53.54 4.33
CA PRO A 101 -2.84 53.23 4.98
C PRO A 101 -1.71 53.82 4.14
N ARG A 102 -0.68 54.42 4.77
CA ARG A 102 0.54 54.90 4.08
C ARG A 102 0.89 53.96 2.92
N SER A 103 0.98 54.46 1.69
CA SER A 103 1.10 53.71 0.42
C SER A 103 1.98 52.45 0.46
N GLY A 104 3.08 52.47 1.23
CA GLY A 104 3.96 51.32 1.44
C GLY A 104 3.33 50.11 2.14
N ALA A 105 2.37 50.28 3.05
CA ALA A 105 1.71 49.20 3.79
C ALA A 105 0.89 48.29 2.86
N ARG A 106 0.07 48.91 2.01
CA ARG A 106 -0.78 48.21 1.04
C ARG A 106 0.05 47.41 0.04
N ALA A 107 1.10 48.05 -0.51
CA ALA A 107 2.03 47.41 -1.43
C ALA A 107 2.81 46.27 -0.76
N LEU A 108 3.22 46.43 0.50
CA LEU A 108 3.93 45.40 1.25
C LEU A 108 3.05 44.16 1.48
N THR A 109 1.79 44.34 1.90
CA THR A 109 0.87 43.21 2.09
C THR A 109 0.51 42.54 0.77
N ALA A 110 0.31 43.33 -0.30
CA ALA A 110 0.04 42.80 -1.63
C ALA A 110 1.24 41.99 -2.16
N LEU A 111 2.47 42.47 -1.92
CA LEU A 111 3.70 41.73 -2.26
C LEU A 111 3.81 40.45 -1.45
N GLY A 112 3.52 40.50 -0.15
CA GLY A 112 3.55 39.33 0.73
C GLY A 112 2.55 38.26 0.32
N ALA A 113 1.31 38.65 0.00
CA ALA A 113 0.31 37.71 -0.52
C ALA A 113 0.75 37.09 -1.85
N ALA A 114 1.23 37.90 -2.80
CA ALA A 114 1.71 37.42 -4.08
C ALA A 114 2.92 36.47 -3.94
N ALA A 115 3.86 36.78 -3.05
CA ALA A 115 5.04 35.96 -2.79
C ALA A 115 4.68 34.63 -2.12
N LEU A 116 3.74 34.62 -1.17
CA LEU A 116 3.26 33.38 -0.53
C LEU A 116 2.52 32.47 -1.52
N VAL A 117 1.66 33.03 -2.38
CA VAL A 117 1.00 32.26 -3.45
C VAL A 117 2.04 31.70 -4.42
N GLY A 118 3.00 32.53 -4.84
CA GLY A 118 4.04 32.15 -5.79
C GLY A 118 5.06 31.14 -5.27
N ALA A 119 5.30 31.12 -3.96
CA ALA A 119 6.19 30.17 -3.30
C ALA A 119 5.46 28.94 -2.75
N SER A 120 4.16 28.79 -3.01
CA SER A 120 3.37 27.68 -2.48
C SER A 120 3.73 26.37 -3.19
N PRO A 121 4.14 25.32 -2.45
CA PRO A 121 4.44 24.01 -3.04
C PRO A 121 3.20 23.38 -3.67
N PHE A 122 2.01 23.60 -3.11
CA PHE A 122 0.75 23.08 -3.65
C PHE A 122 0.39 23.73 -4.99
N VAL A 123 0.53 25.06 -5.10
CA VAL A 123 0.33 25.76 -6.38
C VAL A 123 1.39 25.35 -7.39
N ALA A 124 2.65 25.23 -6.97
CA ALA A 124 3.75 24.85 -7.84
C ALA A 124 3.62 23.41 -8.36
N TYR A 125 3.17 22.47 -7.53
CA TYR A 125 2.91 21.08 -7.94
C TYR A 125 1.91 21.04 -9.10
N HIS A 126 0.76 21.70 -8.96
CA HIS A 126 -0.26 21.79 -10.02
C HIS A 126 0.12 22.73 -11.17
N ALA A 127 1.13 23.58 -11.01
CA ALA A 127 1.72 24.31 -12.12
C ALA A 127 2.48 23.39 -13.10
N GLN A 128 2.94 22.23 -12.62
CA GLN A 128 3.65 21.22 -13.42
C GLN A 128 2.75 20.07 -13.87
N GLU A 129 1.44 20.12 -13.67
CA GLU A 129 0.53 19.09 -14.16
C GLU A 129 -0.23 19.58 -15.38
N THR A 130 -0.27 18.77 -16.43
CA THR A 130 -1.18 18.94 -17.58
C THR A 130 -2.62 18.61 -17.17
N ARG A 131 -3.17 19.40 -16.22
CA ARG A 131 -4.47 19.22 -15.58
C ARG A 131 -5.16 20.56 -15.33
N MET A 132 -6.46 20.52 -15.09
CA MET A 132 -7.30 21.72 -14.98
C MET A 132 -7.14 22.52 -13.67
N TYR A 133 -6.42 22.00 -12.67
CA TYR A 133 -6.38 22.53 -11.30
C TYR A 133 -5.86 23.97 -11.20
N SER A 134 -4.75 24.29 -11.85
CA SER A 134 -4.21 25.66 -11.88
C SER A 134 -5.13 26.63 -12.62
N LEU A 135 -5.79 26.16 -13.69
CA LEU A 135 -6.71 26.97 -14.49
C LEU A 135 -7.97 27.35 -13.71
N VAL A 136 -8.62 26.39 -13.05
CA VAL A 136 -9.81 26.68 -12.24
C VAL A 136 -9.47 27.61 -11.07
N ALA A 137 -8.36 27.38 -10.36
CA ALA A 137 -7.95 28.24 -9.26
C ALA A 137 -7.72 29.69 -9.72
N ALA A 138 -7.05 29.88 -10.86
CA ALA A 138 -6.83 31.19 -11.45
C ALA A 138 -8.13 31.87 -11.91
N LEU A 139 -9.03 31.14 -12.58
CA LEU A 139 -10.32 31.67 -13.04
C LEU A 139 -11.25 32.03 -11.88
N SER A 140 -11.33 31.20 -10.85
CA SER A 140 -12.09 31.49 -9.63
C SER A 140 -11.52 32.70 -8.89
N LEU A 141 -10.19 32.81 -8.78
CA LEU A 141 -9.53 33.97 -8.19
C LEU A 141 -9.77 35.25 -9.01
N ALA A 142 -9.71 35.14 -10.34
CA ALA A 142 -10.02 36.25 -11.26
C ALA A 142 -11.49 36.67 -11.15
N ALA A 143 -12.43 35.73 -10.98
CA ALA A 143 -13.84 36.03 -10.75
C ALA A 143 -14.03 36.81 -9.44
N VAL A 144 -13.38 36.40 -8.34
CA VAL A 144 -13.39 37.12 -7.06
C VAL A 144 -12.80 38.54 -7.21
N TRP A 145 -11.70 38.68 -7.95
CA TRP A 145 -11.11 39.98 -8.25
C TRP A 145 -12.06 40.89 -9.06
N ALA A 146 -12.64 40.36 -10.13
CA ALA A 146 -13.59 41.08 -10.98
C ALA A 146 -14.83 41.50 -10.18
N PHE A 147 -15.34 40.65 -9.30
CA PHE A 147 -16.43 40.96 -8.38
C PHE A 147 -16.09 42.11 -7.42
N LEU A 148 -14.92 42.08 -6.77
CA LEU A 148 -14.45 43.17 -5.90
C LEU A 148 -14.31 44.49 -6.67
N ARG A 149 -13.84 44.43 -7.92
CA ARG A 149 -13.71 45.61 -8.79
C ARG A 149 -15.07 46.11 -9.28
N ALA A 150 -16.01 45.23 -9.58
CA ALA A 150 -17.37 45.55 -9.99
C ALA A 150 -18.14 46.25 -8.87
N THR A 151 -18.07 45.73 -7.63
CA THR A 151 -18.68 46.35 -6.46
C THR A 151 -18.01 47.67 -6.05
N ARG A 152 -16.72 47.86 -6.37
CA ARG A 152 -16.05 49.16 -6.15
C ARG A 152 -16.45 50.22 -7.18
N THR A 153 -16.49 49.85 -8.45
CA THR A 153 -16.61 50.81 -9.56
C THR A 153 -18.03 50.99 -10.07
N GLY A 154 -18.94 50.04 -9.80
CA GLY A 154 -20.29 50.01 -10.37
C GLY A 154 -20.32 49.74 -11.88
N GLY A 155 -19.18 49.45 -12.52
CA GLY A 155 -19.08 49.31 -13.98
C GLY A 155 -19.67 47.99 -14.51
N ARG A 156 -20.52 48.07 -15.54
CA ARG A 156 -21.16 46.91 -16.19
C ARG A 156 -20.15 45.92 -16.78
N SER A 157 -19.02 46.39 -17.30
CA SER A 157 -17.98 45.54 -17.87
C SER A 157 -17.34 44.60 -16.84
N TRP A 158 -17.15 45.05 -15.59
CA TRP A 158 -16.61 44.22 -14.52
C TRP A 158 -17.62 43.20 -14.01
N TRP A 159 -18.91 43.55 -13.98
CA TRP A 159 -19.98 42.59 -13.68
C TRP A 159 -20.09 41.51 -14.76
N LEU A 160 -19.98 41.87 -16.04
CA LEU A 160 -19.93 40.91 -17.13
C LEU A 160 -18.67 40.03 -17.05
N ALA A 161 -17.50 40.63 -16.80
CA ALA A 161 -16.27 39.88 -16.58
C ALA A 161 -16.39 38.88 -15.42
N PHE A 162 -17.00 39.29 -14.31
CA PHE A 162 -17.31 38.39 -13.19
C PHE A 162 -18.17 37.20 -13.64
N SER A 163 -19.28 37.43 -14.35
CA SER A 163 -20.14 36.36 -14.86
C SER A 163 -19.41 35.41 -15.81
N CYS A 164 -18.63 35.95 -16.76
CA CYS A 164 -17.89 35.14 -17.72
C CYS A 164 -16.77 34.33 -17.07
N LEU A 165 -16.01 34.91 -16.13
CA LEU A 165 -14.93 34.22 -15.40
C LEU A 165 -15.50 33.13 -14.47
N LEU A 166 -16.62 33.41 -13.82
CA LEU A 166 -17.31 32.42 -12.99
C LEU A 166 -17.81 31.26 -13.85
N ALA A 167 -18.46 31.54 -14.99
CA ALA A 167 -18.87 30.49 -15.93
C ALA A 167 -17.67 29.69 -16.45
N ALA A 168 -16.58 30.35 -16.86
CA ALA A 168 -15.36 29.70 -17.31
C ALA A 168 -14.76 28.78 -16.24
N SER A 169 -14.77 29.18 -14.96
CA SER A 169 -14.31 28.33 -13.87
C SER A 169 -15.17 27.06 -13.72
N LEU A 170 -16.50 27.16 -13.90
CA LEU A 170 -17.42 26.01 -13.88
C LEU A 170 -17.20 25.08 -15.09
N TYR A 171 -16.91 25.64 -16.26
CA TYR A 171 -16.49 24.89 -17.45
C TYR A 171 -15.08 24.29 -17.33
N THR A 172 -14.38 24.50 -16.20
CA THR A 172 -13.05 23.92 -15.92
C THR A 172 -13.14 22.82 -14.86
N GLN A 173 -13.82 23.06 -13.75
CA GLN A 173 -14.03 22.07 -12.69
C GLN A 173 -15.30 22.39 -11.88
N TYR A 174 -16.10 21.38 -11.56
CA TYR A 174 -17.37 21.56 -10.85
C TYR A 174 -17.26 22.19 -9.45
N LEU A 175 -16.18 21.91 -8.72
CA LEU A 175 -15.98 22.44 -7.38
C LEU A 175 -15.76 23.96 -7.34
N ALA A 176 -15.56 24.61 -8.49
CA ALA A 176 -15.56 26.08 -8.59
C ALA A 176 -16.90 26.70 -8.16
N PHE A 177 -17.99 25.92 -8.21
CA PHE A 177 -19.31 26.34 -7.74
C PHE A 177 -19.32 26.79 -6.28
N PHE A 178 -18.42 26.26 -5.44
CA PHE A 178 -18.36 26.59 -4.00
C PHE A 178 -17.92 28.03 -3.71
N VAL A 179 -17.40 28.75 -4.71
CA VAL A 179 -17.16 30.19 -4.65
C VAL A 179 -18.49 30.99 -4.64
N VAL A 180 -19.55 30.47 -5.25
CA VAL A 180 -20.84 31.16 -5.39
C VAL A 180 -21.52 31.41 -4.03
N PRO A 181 -21.68 30.43 -3.14
CA PRO A 181 -22.20 30.67 -1.80
C PRO A 181 -21.42 31.72 -1.02
N ALA A 182 -20.09 31.76 -1.13
CA ALA A 182 -19.27 32.77 -0.47
C ALA A 182 -19.59 34.20 -0.95
N ILE A 183 -19.71 34.39 -2.27
CA ILE A 183 -20.02 35.69 -2.88
C ILE A 183 -21.44 36.14 -2.52
N LEU A 184 -22.43 35.24 -2.60
CA LEU A 184 -23.82 35.55 -2.24
C LEU A 184 -23.97 35.86 -0.75
N LEU A 185 -23.30 35.10 0.12
CA LEU A 185 -23.30 35.33 1.56
C LEU A 185 -22.63 36.67 1.91
N TYR A 186 -21.51 37.00 1.27
CA TYR A 186 -20.89 38.32 1.39
C TYR A 186 -21.86 39.44 0.96
N ALA A 187 -22.49 39.32 -0.20
CA ALA A 187 -23.42 40.35 -0.68
C ALA A 187 -24.65 40.49 0.24
N LEU A 188 -25.17 39.38 0.77
CA LEU A 188 -26.31 39.36 1.67
C LEU A 188 -26.02 39.98 3.05
N LEU A 189 -24.85 39.68 3.61
CA LEU A 189 -24.49 40.06 4.99
C LEU A 189 -23.70 41.37 5.08
N LEU A 190 -22.87 41.68 4.08
CA LEU A 190 -21.82 42.69 4.18
C LEU A 190 -21.91 43.79 3.10
N ASP A 191 -22.58 43.51 1.97
CA ASP A 191 -22.67 44.42 0.81
C ASP A 191 -24.07 44.38 0.14
N ARG A 192 -25.11 44.62 0.94
CA ARG A 192 -26.53 44.50 0.52
C ARG A 192 -26.91 45.36 -0.68
N GLU A 193 -26.23 46.49 -0.87
CA GLU A 193 -26.42 47.37 -2.02
C GLU A 193 -26.13 46.65 -3.34
N SER A 194 -25.15 45.75 -3.35
CA SER A 194 -24.77 44.97 -4.52
C SER A 194 -25.57 43.67 -4.70
N LEU A 195 -26.41 43.28 -3.74
CA LEU A 195 -27.03 41.94 -3.68
C LEU A 195 -27.83 41.60 -4.94
N ARG A 196 -28.68 42.51 -5.41
CA ARG A 196 -29.50 42.29 -6.61
C ARG A 196 -28.63 42.05 -7.84
N THR A 197 -27.62 42.90 -8.06
CA THR A 197 -26.71 42.78 -9.20
C THR A 197 -25.86 41.51 -9.09
N THR A 198 -25.39 41.19 -7.88
CA THR A 198 -24.67 39.95 -7.59
C THR A 198 -25.50 38.72 -7.96
N ALA A 199 -26.77 38.67 -7.53
CA ALA A 199 -27.67 37.58 -7.84
C ALA A 199 -27.93 37.46 -9.36
N LEU A 200 -28.22 38.58 -10.04
CA LEU A 200 -28.45 38.59 -11.49
C LEU A 200 -27.21 38.17 -12.30
N CYS A 201 -26.02 38.64 -11.93
CA CYS A 201 -24.77 38.27 -12.59
C CYS A 201 -24.34 36.83 -12.28
N THR A 202 -24.66 36.32 -11.09
CA THR A 202 -24.48 34.90 -10.76
C THR A 202 -25.44 34.03 -11.59
N LEU A 203 -26.69 34.46 -11.74
CA LEU A 203 -27.66 33.78 -12.61
C LEU A 203 -27.20 33.81 -14.08
N LEU A 204 -26.64 34.92 -14.55
CA LEU A 204 -26.05 35.00 -15.89
C LEU A 204 -24.90 33.99 -16.06
N ALA A 205 -24.03 33.81 -15.07
CA ALA A 205 -23.00 32.77 -15.12
C ALA A 205 -23.61 31.36 -15.21
N GLY A 206 -24.67 31.10 -14.45
CA GLY A 206 -25.44 29.84 -14.55
C GLY A 206 -26.09 29.64 -15.92
N LEU A 207 -26.62 30.70 -16.53
CA LEU A 207 -27.19 30.66 -17.88
C LEU A 207 -26.11 30.38 -18.94
N LEU A 208 -24.93 30.98 -18.81
CA LEU A 208 -23.79 30.69 -19.68
C LEU A 208 -23.30 29.25 -19.55
N TYR A 209 -23.46 28.65 -18.38
CA TYR A 209 -23.10 27.26 -18.10
C TYR A 209 -24.19 26.25 -18.50
N LEU A 210 -25.41 26.72 -18.78
CA LEU A 210 -26.57 25.88 -19.11
C LEU A 210 -26.31 24.83 -20.22
N PRO A 211 -25.56 25.12 -21.31
CA PRO A 211 -25.24 24.11 -22.32
C PRO A 211 -24.54 22.85 -21.79
N TRP A 212 -23.83 22.93 -20.66
CA TRP A 212 -23.12 21.80 -20.05
C TRP A 212 -23.89 21.10 -18.93
N ILE A 213 -25.12 21.53 -18.60
CA ILE A 213 -25.85 20.97 -17.48
C ILE A 213 -26.20 19.49 -17.68
N VAL A 214 -26.54 19.10 -18.91
CA VAL A 214 -26.87 17.71 -19.27
C VAL A 214 -25.62 16.82 -19.18
N PRO A 215 -24.48 17.15 -19.83
CA PRO A 215 -23.22 16.46 -19.60
C PRO A 215 -22.84 16.35 -18.12
N ALA A 216 -22.93 17.45 -17.35
CA ALA A 216 -22.61 17.45 -15.93
C ALA A 216 -23.49 16.47 -15.13
N TYR A 217 -24.79 16.38 -15.44
CA TYR A 217 -25.68 15.40 -14.85
C TYR A 217 -25.28 13.96 -15.18
N LEU A 218 -24.93 13.67 -16.44
CA LEU A 218 -24.47 12.34 -16.85
C LEU A 218 -23.17 11.94 -16.13
N GLN A 219 -22.23 12.88 -16.02
CA GLN A 219 -20.97 12.69 -15.30
C GLN A 219 -21.20 12.43 -13.81
N LEU A 220 -22.06 13.22 -13.16
CA LEU A 220 -22.43 13.03 -11.75
C LEU A 220 -23.08 11.66 -11.52
N LYS A 221 -23.97 11.23 -12.42
CA LYS A 221 -24.59 9.91 -12.39
C LYS A 221 -23.56 8.78 -12.51
N ARG A 222 -22.50 8.95 -13.32
CA ARG A 222 -21.37 8.01 -13.39
C ARG A 222 -20.60 7.98 -12.08
N LEU A 223 -20.25 9.14 -11.53
CA LEU A 223 -19.49 9.25 -10.28
C LEU A 223 -20.13 8.47 -9.12
N PHE A 224 -21.46 8.47 -9.03
CA PHE A 224 -22.20 7.73 -8.00
C PHE A 224 -22.45 6.25 -8.32
N ARG A 225 -22.43 5.85 -9.59
CA ARG A 225 -22.72 4.46 -10.01
C ARG A 225 -21.48 3.57 -10.03
N TRP A 226 -20.34 4.13 -10.39
CA TRP A 226 -19.10 3.37 -10.52
C TRP A 226 -18.38 3.38 -9.17
N PRO A 227 -18.17 2.20 -8.54
CA PRO A 227 -17.28 2.12 -7.40
C PRO A 227 -15.91 2.63 -7.86
N ASP A 228 -15.40 3.67 -7.22
CA ASP A 228 -13.98 4.05 -7.39
C ASP A 228 -13.15 3.12 -6.51
N TYR A 229 -11.87 2.98 -6.81
CA TYR A 229 -10.88 2.26 -6.00
C TYR A 229 -10.73 2.79 -4.56
N TRP A 230 -11.37 3.93 -4.24
CA TRP A 230 -11.36 4.63 -2.96
C TRP A 230 -12.63 4.39 -2.14
N VAL A 231 -13.06 3.14 -1.94
CA VAL A 231 -14.23 2.85 -1.08
C VAL A 231 -13.80 2.95 0.39
N THR A 232 -13.68 4.18 0.89
CA THR A 232 -13.79 4.43 2.34
C THR A 232 -15.24 4.69 2.66
N THR A 233 -15.77 4.22 3.79
CA THR A 233 -17.19 4.44 4.11
C THR A 233 -17.45 5.86 4.63
N ARG A 234 -16.45 6.51 5.23
CA ARG A 234 -16.50 7.90 5.73
C ARG A 234 -15.11 8.53 5.76
N ILE A 235 -15.02 9.82 5.44
CA ILE A 235 -13.80 10.59 5.62
C ILE A 235 -13.80 11.21 7.01
N ASP A 236 -12.80 10.83 7.80
CA ASP A 236 -12.61 11.41 9.12
C ASP A 236 -12.29 12.92 9.04
N PRO A 237 -12.98 13.79 9.80
CA PRO A 237 -12.71 15.23 9.77
C PRO A 237 -11.28 15.60 10.15
N SER A 238 -10.65 14.86 11.08
CA SER A 238 -9.29 15.14 11.52
C SER A 238 -8.27 14.77 10.43
N LEU A 239 -8.48 13.65 9.72
CA LEU A 239 -7.70 13.28 8.55
C LEU A 239 -7.85 14.32 7.43
N PHE A 240 -9.08 14.75 7.13
CA PHE A 240 -9.31 15.82 6.14
C PHE A 240 -8.55 17.09 6.50
N LEU A 241 -8.71 17.58 7.74
CA LEU A 241 -8.02 18.79 8.21
C LEU A 241 -6.50 18.62 8.22
N TYR A 242 -5.99 17.45 8.61
CA TYR A 242 -4.58 17.11 8.56
C TYR A 242 -4.06 17.22 7.12
N THR A 243 -4.69 16.52 6.17
CA THR A 243 -4.31 16.53 4.75
C THR A 243 -4.33 17.94 4.17
N ILE A 244 -5.37 18.74 4.44
CA ILE A 244 -5.42 20.14 3.98
C ILE A 244 -4.34 20.99 4.63
N SER A 245 -4.08 20.81 5.92
CA SER A 245 -3.03 21.54 6.63
C SER A 245 -1.64 21.18 6.12
N ASP A 246 -1.39 19.91 5.83
CA ASP A 246 -0.13 19.43 5.27
C ASP A 246 0.07 19.93 3.84
N THR A 247 -0.98 19.89 3.03
CA THR A 247 -0.95 20.39 1.64
C THR A 247 -0.66 21.89 1.57
N LEU A 248 -1.35 22.70 2.39
CA LEU A 248 -1.19 24.17 2.36
C LEU A 248 0.06 24.64 3.13
N LEU A 249 0.50 23.87 4.13
CA LEU A 249 1.59 24.19 5.06
C LEU A 249 2.46 22.93 5.33
N PRO A 250 3.25 22.45 4.36
CA PRO A 250 3.94 21.17 4.46
C PRO A 250 5.12 21.17 5.44
N SER A 251 5.54 22.32 5.94
CA SER A 251 6.56 22.40 6.98
C SER A 251 5.94 22.68 8.35
N TYR A 252 6.43 21.97 9.38
CA TYR A 252 6.07 22.24 10.78
C TYR A 252 6.25 23.72 11.15
N THR A 253 7.30 24.36 10.63
CA THR A 253 7.56 25.81 10.81
C THR A 253 6.45 26.70 10.25
N MET A 254 5.85 26.37 9.11
CA MET A 254 4.72 27.13 8.55
C MET A 254 3.45 26.91 9.36
N ARG A 255 3.21 25.70 9.86
CA ARG A 255 2.06 25.38 10.73
C ARG A 255 2.10 26.20 12.02
N TRP A 256 3.27 26.34 12.65
CA TRP A 256 3.43 27.18 13.84
C TRP A 256 3.21 28.67 13.57
N GLN A 257 3.65 29.20 12.43
CA GLN A 257 3.41 30.61 12.05
C GLN A 257 1.92 30.89 11.82
N VAL A 258 1.19 29.97 11.20
CA VAL A 258 -0.27 30.08 11.03
C VAL A 258 -1.00 29.91 12.35
N LEU A 259 -0.53 29.05 13.25
CA LEU A 259 -1.10 28.90 14.58
C LEU A 259 -0.93 30.19 15.42
N VAL A 260 0.24 30.83 15.35
CA VAL A 260 0.48 32.14 15.98
C VAL A 260 -0.39 33.24 15.35
N ALA A 261 -0.53 33.24 14.02
CA ALA A 261 -1.42 34.17 13.31
C ALA A 261 -2.90 33.96 13.67
N ALA A 262 -3.33 32.70 13.79
CA ALA A 262 -4.68 32.29 14.16
C ALA A 262 -4.99 32.65 15.62
N LEU A 263 -4.06 32.43 16.55
CA LEU A 263 -4.15 32.88 17.94
C LEU A 263 -4.22 34.41 18.02
N GLY A 264 -3.41 35.12 17.24
CA GLY A 264 -3.48 36.58 17.12
C GLY A 264 -4.83 37.07 16.58
N ALA A 265 -5.36 36.39 15.56
CA ALA A 265 -6.67 36.69 14.98
C ALA A 265 -7.83 36.38 15.95
N LEU A 266 -7.77 35.27 16.68
CA LEU A 266 -8.74 34.90 17.72
C LEU A 266 -8.75 35.91 18.87
N LEU A 267 -7.58 36.40 19.30
CA LEU A 267 -7.47 37.47 20.30
C LEU A 267 -8.08 38.79 19.77
N LEU A 268 -7.87 39.11 18.49
CA LEU A 268 -8.50 40.28 17.86
C LEU A 268 -10.01 40.13 17.67
N ILE A 269 -10.51 38.94 17.33
CA ILE A 269 -11.94 38.63 17.20
C ILE A 269 -12.61 38.69 18.58
N ARG A 270 -11.99 38.12 19.62
CA ARG A 270 -12.47 38.20 21.01
C ARG A 270 -12.49 39.65 21.53
N PHE A 271 -11.52 40.47 21.13
CA PHE A 271 -11.49 41.90 21.43
C PHE A 271 -12.58 42.67 20.67
N ALA A 272 -12.79 42.34 19.38
CA ALA A 272 -13.83 42.92 18.54
C ALA A 272 -15.25 42.55 19.03
N LEU A 273 -15.50 41.30 19.42
CA LEU A 273 -16.78 40.81 19.96
C LEU A 273 -17.16 41.45 21.30
N ARG A 274 -16.18 41.92 22.08
CA ARG A 274 -16.41 42.67 23.33
C ARG A 274 -16.75 44.14 23.12
N SER A 275 -16.71 44.63 21.89
CA SER A 275 -16.88 46.03 21.55
C SER A 275 -17.95 46.17 20.46
N ARG A 276 -18.83 47.18 20.51
CA ARG A 276 -19.88 47.42 19.49
C ARG A 276 -19.29 47.95 18.16
N PHE A 277 -18.29 47.26 17.59
CA PHE A 277 -17.59 47.71 16.40
C PHE A 277 -18.38 47.46 15.12
N ARG A 278 -18.51 48.49 14.29
CA ARG A 278 -18.93 48.35 12.90
C ARG A 278 -17.71 47.96 12.05
N LEU A 279 -17.82 46.91 11.25
CA LEU A 279 -16.76 46.50 10.32
C LEU A 279 -16.52 47.60 9.26
N SER A 280 -15.26 48.01 9.12
CA SER A 280 -14.81 48.89 8.04
C SER A 280 -14.99 48.24 6.67
N ARG A 281 -15.04 49.04 5.60
CA ARG A 281 -15.18 48.53 4.22
C ARG A 281 -14.06 47.55 3.86
N THR A 282 -12.83 47.82 4.28
CA THR A 282 -11.67 46.95 4.08
C THR A 282 -11.83 45.62 4.80
N GLN A 283 -12.28 45.62 6.06
CA GLN A 283 -12.51 44.39 6.81
C GLN A 283 -13.62 43.54 6.18
N ARG A 284 -14.72 44.15 5.72
CA ARG A 284 -15.79 43.44 5.01
C ARG A 284 -15.26 42.77 3.75
N ARG A 285 -14.49 43.49 2.93
CA ARG A 285 -13.86 42.94 1.71
C ARG A 285 -12.83 41.85 2.02
N GLY A 286 -12.07 41.99 3.10
CA GLY A 286 -11.18 40.92 3.58
C GLY A 286 -11.94 39.68 4.01
N LEU A 287 -13.12 39.84 4.62
CA LEU A 287 -14.00 38.74 5.02
C LEU A 287 -14.56 37.97 3.81
N LEU A 288 -14.71 38.59 2.63
CA LEU A 288 -15.01 37.83 1.40
C LEU A 288 -13.94 36.77 1.11
N ILE A 289 -12.65 37.11 1.26
CA ILE A 289 -11.56 36.16 1.00
C ILE A 289 -11.60 34.99 1.97
N VAL A 290 -11.89 35.27 3.24
CA VAL A 290 -12.12 34.24 4.28
C VAL A 290 -13.33 33.38 3.93
N LEU A 291 -14.43 33.98 3.48
CA LEU A 291 -15.63 33.24 3.07
C LEU A 291 -15.34 32.34 1.87
N VAL A 292 -14.58 32.80 0.87
CA VAL A 292 -14.21 31.97 -0.28
C VAL A 292 -13.37 30.78 0.17
N PHE A 293 -12.35 31.01 1.00
CA PHE A 293 -11.55 29.93 1.58
C PHE A 293 -12.38 28.94 2.40
N ALA A 294 -13.17 29.45 3.35
CA ALA A 294 -13.93 28.64 4.29
C ALA A 294 -15.07 27.86 3.60
N MET A 295 -15.81 28.49 2.69
CA MET A 295 -16.87 27.81 1.94
C MET A 295 -16.31 26.76 1.00
N GLN A 296 -15.16 27.02 0.35
CA GLN A 296 -14.52 26.01 -0.48
C GLN A 296 -14.16 24.77 0.35
N LEU A 297 -13.51 24.94 1.50
CA LEU A 297 -13.14 23.80 2.36
C LEU A 297 -14.35 23.09 2.95
N ALA A 298 -15.32 23.84 3.49
CA ALA A 298 -16.51 23.27 4.13
C ALA A 298 -17.35 22.48 3.12
N LEU A 299 -17.59 23.02 1.92
CA LEU A 299 -18.38 22.35 0.91
C LEU A 299 -17.63 21.20 0.25
N THR A 300 -16.30 21.29 0.07
CA THR A 300 -15.50 20.12 -0.33
C THR A 300 -15.61 19.02 0.72
N PHE A 301 -15.45 19.32 2.01
CA PHE A 301 -15.62 18.34 3.09
C PHE A 301 -16.99 17.67 3.07
N VAL A 302 -18.07 18.45 2.91
CA VAL A 302 -19.44 17.91 2.79
C VAL A 302 -19.56 16.99 1.57
N THR A 303 -19.09 17.42 0.40
CA THR A 303 -19.17 16.61 -0.82
C THR A 303 -18.41 15.30 -0.68
N VAL A 304 -17.19 15.34 -0.18
CA VAL A 304 -16.40 14.12 0.00
C VAL A 304 -16.93 13.25 1.14
N SER A 305 -17.62 13.81 2.14
CA SER A 305 -18.28 13.01 3.18
C SER A 305 -19.52 12.27 2.64
N LEU A 306 -20.18 12.82 1.62
CA LEU A 306 -21.34 12.21 0.96
C LEU A 306 -20.93 11.18 -0.10
N ALA A 307 -19.82 11.45 -0.80
CA ALA A 307 -19.21 10.57 -1.79
C ALA A 307 -17.72 10.44 -1.43
N PRO A 308 -17.31 9.42 -0.65
CA PRO A 308 -16.00 9.30 0.01
C PRO A 308 -14.81 9.07 -0.93
N LYS A 309 -14.59 10.06 -1.80
CA LYS A 309 -13.56 10.14 -2.82
C LYS A 309 -12.82 11.47 -2.59
N PHE A 310 -11.70 11.46 -1.87
CA PHE A 310 -10.98 12.68 -1.53
C PHE A 310 -9.50 12.60 -1.89
N VAL A 311 -9.07 13.64 -2.60
CA VAL A 311 -7.66 13.96 -2.82
C VAL A 311 -7.49 15.47 -2.62
N ALA A 312 -6.37 15.89 -2.03
CA ALA A 312 -6.15 17.29 -1.62
C ALA A 312 -6.35 18.32 -2.75
N ARG A 313 -6.02 17.95 -4.00
CA ARG A 313 -6.19 18.76 -5.22
C ARG A 313 -7.59 19.32 -5.45
N TYR A 314 -8.63 18.70 -4.89
CA TYR A 314 -10.00 19.22 -4.94
C TYR A 314 -10.18 20.56 -4.20
N THR A 315 -9.21 20.94 -3.36
CA THR A 315 -9.20 22.21 -2.62
C THR A 315 -8.29 23.27 -3.21
N ILE A 316 -7.73 23.07 -4.42
CA ILE A 316 -6.80 24.03 -5.05
C ILE A 316 -7.35 25.45 -5.17
N VAL A 317 -8.67 25.59 -5.37
CA VAL A 317 -9.38 26.88 -5.41
C VAL A 317 -9.26 27.65 -4.09
N ALA A 318 -9.07 26.96 -2.97
CA ALA A 318 -8.90 27.55 -1.64
C ALA A 318 -7.47 28.07 -1.38
N ALA A 319 -6.47 27.63 -2.16
CA ALA A 319 -5.06 27.89 -1.88
C ALA A 319 -4.69 29.38 -1.93
N ALA A 320 -4.99 30.07 -3.03
CA ALA A 320 -4.67 31.49 -3.14
C ALA A 320 -5.46 32.37 -2.13
N PRO A 321 -6.78 32.18 -1.95
CA PRO A 321 -7.54 32.85 -0.88
C PRO A 321 -6.94 32.65 0.51
N PHE A 322 -6.45 31.45 0.83
CA PHE A 322 -5.77 31.16 2.09
C PHE A 322 -4.52 32.03 2.28
N TYR A 323 -3.60 32.05 1.32
CA TYR A 323 -2.37 32.84 1.44
C TYR A 323 -2.63 34.35 1.45
N ILE A 324 -3.64 34.82 0.70
CA ILE A 324 -4.09 36.22 0.76
C ILE A 324 -4.63 36.52 2.16
N PHE A 325 -5.48 35.67 2.72
CA PHE A 325 -6.00 35.81 4.08
C PHE A 325 -4.88 35.85 5.12
N VAL A 326 -3.91 34.93 5.05
CA VAL A 326 -2.76 34.91 5.97
C VAL A 326 -1.98 36.22 5.91
N ALA A 327 -1.68 36.75 4.71
CA ALA A 327 -1.01 38.04 4.57
C ALA A 327 -1.83 39.20 5.15
N LEU A 328 -3.14 39.24 4.89
CA LEU A 328 -4.06 40.25 5.44
C LEU A 328 -4.10 40.19 6.97
N ALA A 329 -4.23 39.00 7.54
CA ALA A 329 -4.34 38.76 8.99
C ALA A 329 -3.03 39.09 9.72
N LEU A 330 -1.89 38.59 9.21
CA LEU A 330 -0.57 38.90 9.77
C LEU A 330 -0.30 40.40 9.77
N TYR A 331 -0.61 41.10 8.68
CA TYR A 331 -0.44 42.54 8.61
C TYR A 331 -1.37 43.29 9.59
N ALA A 332 -2.62 42.85 9.72
CA ALA A 332 -3.57 43.43 10.67
C ALA A 332 -3.12 43.29 12.13
N VAL A 333 -2.50 42.16 12.49
CA VAL A 333 -1.97 41.91 13.84
C VAL A 333 -0.68 42.70 14.11
N LEU A 334 0.28 42.67 13.17
CA LEU A 334 1.66 43.12 13.39
C LEU A 334 1.95 44.49 12.76
N GLY A 335 1.64 44.66 11.48
CA GLY A 335 2.07 45.80 10.67
C GLY A 335 1.25 47.08 10.86
N ALA A 336 0.05 46.98 11.43
CA ALA A 336 -0.86 48.11 11.59
C ALA A 336 -0.44 49.12 12.67
N ARG A 337 0.37 48.71 13.67
CA ARG A 337 0.57 49.49 14.92
C ARG A 337 1.88 50.29 15.01
N SER A 338 2.96 49.88 14.34
CA SER A 338 4.26 50.57 14.39
C SER A 338 5.17 50.26 13.19
N LEU A 339 6.23 51.05 12.98
CA LEU A 339 7.24 50.77 11.95
C LEU A 339 7.97 49.45 12.22
N ALA A 340 8.31 49.18 13.48
CA ALA A 340 8.91 47.91 13.91
C ALA A 340 7.98 46.72 13.61
N GLY A 341 6.67 46.88 13.80
CA GLY A 341 5.68 45.86 13.44
C GLY A 341 5.61 45.57 11.94
N ARG A 342 5.82 46.59 11.09
CA ARG A 342 5.92 46.39 9.63
C ARG A 342 7.21 45.67 9.22
N ALA A 343 8.33 45.99 9.87
CA ALA A 343 9.59 45.28 9.66
C ALA A 343 9.46 43.81 10.06
N LEU A 344 8.87 43.54 11.24
CA LEU A 344 8.61 42.18 11.72
C LEU A 344 7.68 41.41 10.76
N PHE A 345 6.60 42.04 10.28
CA PHE A 345 5.74 41.45 9.25
C PHE A 345 6.55 41.08 7.99
N GLY A 346 7.37 42.01 7.49
CA GLY A 346 8.22 41.75 6.33
C GLY A 346 9.17 40.58 6.53
N VAL A 347 9.84 40.51 7.69
CA VAL A 347 10.74 39.41 8.06
C VAL A 347 9.99 38.07 8.12
N LEU A 348 8.83 38.02 8.78
CA LEU A 348 8.04 36.79 8.88
C LEU A 348 7.54 36.31 7.51
N VAL A 349 7.10 37.23 6.64
CA VAL A 349 6.73 36.91 5.26
C VAL A 349 7.92 36.37 4.48
N VAL A 350 9.10 36.98 4.59
CA VAL A 350 10.31 36.49 3.93
C VAL A 350 10.69 35.10 4.43
N ILE A 351 10.66 34.84 5.74
CA ILE A 351 10.92 33.51 6.31
C ILE A 351 9.91 32.49 5.77
N ALA A 352 8.62 32.82 5.82
CA ALA A 352 7.56 31.94 5.31
C ALA A 352 7.76 31.62 3.82
N VAL A 353 8.11 32.62 3.01
CA VAL A 353 8.42 32.47 1.58
C VAL A 353 9.65 31.59 1.38
N LEU A 354 10.74 31.79 2.11
CA LEU A 354 11.97 30.99 1.97
C LEU A 354 11.74 29.52 2.33
N VAL A 355 11.01 29.26 3.42
CA VAL A 355 10.63 27.91 3.84
C VAL A 355 9.73 27.26 2.79
N SER A 356 8.70 27.97 2.33
CA SER A 356 7.77 27.51 1.29
C SER A 356 8.47 27.26 -0.04
N LEU A 357 9.44 28.11 -0.41
CA LEU A 357 10.21 27.99 -1.63
C LEU A 357 11.15 26.78 -1.58
N ARG A 358 11.75 26.48 -0.42
CA ARG A 358 12.54 25.25 -0.22
C ARG A 358 11.68 24.01 -0.49
N SER A 359 10.48 23.95 0.09
CA SER A 359 9.52 22.86 -0.17
C SER A 359 9.10 22.82 -1.64
N THR A 360 8.78 23.97 -2.23
CA THR A 360 8.44 24.09 -3.65
C THR A 360 9.53 23.54 -4.56
N VAL A 361 10.78 23.93 -4.36
CA VAL A 361 11.91 23.44 -5.17
C VAL A 361 12.12 21.94 -4.95
N ALA A 362 11.88 21.41 -3.74
CA ALA A 362 11.97 19.97 -3.48
C ALA A 362 10.90 19.17 -4.24
N VAL A 363 9.65 19.65 -4.23
CA VAL A 363 8.52 19.05 -4.97
C VAL A 363 8.75 19.12 -6.48
N LEU A 364 9.11 20.30 -7.00
CA LEU A 364 9.39 20.49 -8.44
C LEU A 364 10.57 19.63 -8.92
N ALA A 365 11.56 19.39 -8.06
CA ALA A 365 12.71 18.54 -8.37
C ALA A 365 12.45 17.03 -8.17
N GLY A 366 11.27 16.62 -7.73
CA GLY A 366 10.95 15.21 -7.47
C GLY A 366 11.67 14.62 -6.25
N ARG A 367 12.14 15.45 -5.33
CA ARG A 367 12.77 14.98 -4.08
C ARG A 367 11.75 14.70 -2.97
N HIS A 368 10.53 15.18 -3.14
CA HIS A 368 9.42 14.96 -2.24
C HIS A 368 8.19 14.69 -3.09
N ASP A 369 7.54 13.55 -2.86
CA ASP A 369 6.43 13.05 -3.69
C ASP A 369 6.81 12.94 -5.18
N PRO A 370 7.85 12.15 -5.54
CA PRO A 370 8.23 11.95 -6.93
C PRO A 370 7.08 11.31 -7.72
N ARG A 371 6.94 11.74 -8.98
CA ARG A 371 6.00 11.12 -9.94
C ARG A 371 6.52 9.78 -10.44
N ASP A 372 5.59 8.90 -10.80
CA ASP A 372 5.89 7.61 -11.42
C ASP A 372 6.78 7.76 -12.66
N ASP A 373 7.81 6.92 -12.79
CA ASP A 373 8.81 6.97 -13.86
C ASP A 373 8.31 6.28 -15.14
N THR A 374 7.20 6.79 -15.69
CA THR A 374 6.63 6.27 -16.94
C THR A 374 7.58 6.45 -18.13
N ARG A 375 8.40 7.51 -18.11
CA ARG A 375 9.39 7.78 -19.17
C ARG A 375 10.47 6.71 -19.16
N GLY A 376 11.01 6.36 -17.98
CA GLY A 376 12.04 5.35 -17.82
C GLY A 376 11.59 3.95 -18.24
N VAL A 377 10.42 3.50 -17.78
CA VAL A 377 9.89 2.18 -18.15
C VAL A 377 9.58 2.08 -19.65
N ALA A 378 8.98 3.12 -20.24
CA ALA A 378 8.66 3.14 -21.67
C ALA A 378 9.93 3.20 -22.55
N ALA A 379 10.95 3.96 -22.16
CA ALA A 379 12.23 3.99 -22.86
C ALA A 379 12.92 2.63 -22.82
N TYR A 380 12.97 2.01 -21.63
CA TYR A 380 13.54 0.66 -21.47
C TYR A 380 12.82 -0.37 -22.34
N LEU A 381 11.48 -0.37 -22.36
CA LEU A 381 10.72 -1.29 -23.21
C LEU A 381 10.87 -0.98 -24.70
N THR A 382 10.98 0.29 -25.08
CA THR A 382 11.26 0.69 -26.48
C THR A 382 12.59 0.13 -26.98
N GLU A 383 13.60 0.08 -26.11
CA GLU A 383 14.94 -0.43 -26.44
C GLU A 383 15.04 -1.96 -26.38
N ASN A 384 14.32 -2.61 -25.46
CA ASN A 384 14.54 -4.03 -25.13
C ASN A 384 13.44 -4.98 -25.62
N ALA A 385 12.21 -4.50 -25.85
CA ALA A 385 11.13 -5.34 -26.37
C ALA A 385 11.23 -5.50 -27.89
N ARG A 386 10.96 -6.71 -28.38
CA ARG A 386 10.99 -7.04 -29.82
C ARG A 386 9.58 -7.06 -30.41
N ALA A 387 9.45 -6.90 -31.72
CA ALA A 387 8.16 -6.88 -32.41
C ALA A 387 7.29 -8.15 -32.20
N ASN A 388 7.90 -9.28 -31.82
CA ASN A 388 7.23 -10.53 -31.49
C ASN A 388 7.12 -10.80 -29.97
N ASP A 389 7.38 -9.80 -29.13
CA ASP A 389 7.02 -9.79 -27.72
C ASP A 389 5.64 -9.13 -27.55
N ALA A 390 5.02 -9.25 -26.39
CA ALA A 390 3.80 -8.52 -26.02
C ALA A 390 4.01 -7.74 -24.73
N LEU A 391 3.44 -6.54 -24.64
CA LEU A 391 3.43 -5.74 -23.40
C LEU A 391 2.04 -5.83 -22.78
N LEU A 392 1.97 -6.14 -21.49
CA LEU A 392 0.74 -6.19 -20.72
C LEU A 392 0.78 -5.12 -19.63
N LEU A 393 -0.06 -4.10 -19.77
CA LEU A 393 -0.20 -2.98 -18.85
C LEU A 393 -1.35 -3.24 -17.89
N VAL A 394 -1.03 -3.51 -16.63
CA VAL A 394 -2.03 -3.70 -15.58
C VAL A 394 -2.67 -2.35 -15.20
N GLU A 395 -3.96 -2.38 -14.87
CA GLU A 395 -4.90 -1.25 -14.69
C GLU A 395 -5.50 -0.70 -16.01
N ASN A 396 -5.13 -1.27 -17.17
CA ASN A 396 -5.52 -0.72 -18.47
C ASN A 396 -5.37 0.82 -18.52
N ALA A 397 -4.22 1.28 -18.05
CA ALA A 397 -3.93 2.68 -17.86
C ALA A 397 -2.90 3.20 -18.87
N PRO A 398 -3.15 3.06 -20.19
CA PRO A 398 -2.09 3.18 -21.18
C PRO A 398 -1.66 4.63 -21.41
N TYR A 399 -2.41 5.64 -20.98
CA TYR A 399 -2.27 6.97 -21.57
C TYR A 399 -0.91 7.63 -21.36
N ALA A 400 -0.32 7.53 -20.17
CA ALA A 400 1.04 8.03 -19.94
C ALA A 400 2.08 7.15 -20.63
N PHE A 401 1.88 5.83 -20.63
CA PHE A 401 2.77 4.88 -21.31
C PHE A 401 2.79 5.10 -22.82
N GLN A 402 1.62 5.23 -23.45
CA GLN A 402 1.40 5.49 -24.88
C GLN A 402 2.05 6.79 -25.33
N TYR A 403 2.15 7.78 -24.46
CA TYR A 403 2.83 9.04 -24.76
C TYR A 403 4.34 8.84 -24.97
N TYR A 404 4.97 7.97 -24.17
CA TYR A 404 6.43 7.76 -24.20
C TYR A 404 6.86 6.58 -25.06
N TYR A 405 6.03 5.54 -25.16
CA TYR A 405 6.39 4.29 -25.80
C TYR A 405 6.42 4.44 -27.32
N GLY A 406 7.61 4.24 -27.90
CA GLY A 406 7.85 4.26 -29.34
C GLY A 406 8.32 2.90 -29.89
N GLY A 407 8.21 1.83 -29.10
CA GLY A 407 8.67 0.50 -29.47
C GLY A 407 7.75 -0.23 -30.45
N ALA A 408 8.28 -1.28 -31.06
CA ALA A 408 7.57 -2.06 -32.08
C ALA A 408 6.64 -3.15 -31.51
N ALA A 409 6.82 -3.54 -30.24
CA ALA A 409 6.03 -4.58 -29.63
C ALA A 409 4.60 -4.06 -29.31
N PRO A 410 3.53 -4.83 -29.62
CA PRO A 410 2.17 -4.45 -29.28
C PRO A 410 1.97 -4.43 -27.76
N TRP A 411 1.15 -3.50 -27.29
CA TRP A 411 0.75 -3.41 -25.89
C TRP A 411 -0.75 -3.64 -25.72
N HIS A 412 -1.10 -4.20 -24.58
CA HIS A 412 -2.46 -4.56 -24.18
C HIS A 412 -2.68 -4.03 -22.77
N GLY A 413 -3.78 -3.32 -22.55
CA GLY A 413 -4.18 -2.91 -21.22
C GLY A 413 -5.17 -3.90 -20.61
N LEU A 414 -5.01 -4.21 -19.33
CA LEU A 414 -5.88 -5.14 -18.61
C LEU A 414 -6.16 -4.67 -17.18
N HIS A 415 -7.44 -4.64 -16.81
CA HIS A 415 -7.91 -4.50 -15.44
C HIS A 415 -8.69 -5.76 -15.10
N VAL A 416 -8.21 -6.56 -14.14
CA VAL A 416 -8.85 -7.80 -13.69
C VAL A 416 -9.97 -7.45 -12.72
N GLY A 417 -9.67 -6.75 -11.60
CA GLY A 417 -10.65 -6.48 -10.54
C GLY A 417 -11.38 -7.77 -10.13
N GLN A 418 -12.69 -7.83 -10.39
CA GLN A 418 -13.52 -9.05 -10.25
C GLN A 418 -13.96 -9.64 -11.62
N GLY A 419 -13.52 -9.05 -12.73
CA GLY A 419 -13.85 -9.43 -14.11
C GLY A 419 -12.96 -10.54 -14.67
N PHE A 420 -12.79 -11.65 -13.95
CA PHE A 420 -11.85 -12.73 -14.32
C PHE A 420 -12.04 -13.27 -15.75
N ALA A 421 -13.27 -13.28 -16.27
CA ALA A 421 -13.55 -13.73 -17.63
C ALA A 421 -12.93 -12.82 -18.70
N GLY A 422 -13.11 -11.51 -18.57
CA GLY A 422 -12.49 -10.55 -19.48
C GLY A 422 -10.96 -10.60 -19.41
N ALA A 423 -10.40 -10.82 -18.21
CA ALA A 423 -8.96 -11.00 -18.05
C ALA A 423 -8.43 -12.25 -18.75
N ALA A 424 -9.09 -13.39 -18.58
CA ALA A 424 -8.75 -14.62 -19.28
C ALA A 424 -8.82 -14.45 -20.80
N ASP A 425 -9.86 -13.79 -21.31
CA ASP A 425 -10.03 -13.54 -22.75
C ASP A 425 -8.88 -12.71 -23.33
N VAL A 426 -8.47 -11.65 -22.62
CA VAL A 426 -7.34 -10.80 -23.02
C VAL A 426 -6.03 -11.59 -23.00
N LEU A 427 -5.73 -12.34 -21.93
CA LEU A 427 -4.52 -13.14 -21.85
C LEU A 427 -4.47 -14.20 -22.95
N ASN A 428 -5.56 -14.93 -23.18
CA ASN A 428 -5.66 -15.88 -24.28
C ASN A 428 -5.50 -15.21 -25.65
N SER A 429 -5.98 -13.98 -25.82
CA SER A 429 -5.78 -13.23 -27.06
C SER A 429 -4.30 -12.89 -27.31
N ILE A 430 -3.56 -12.58 -26.24
CA ILE A 430 -2.12 -12.34 -26.30
C ILE A 430 -1.40 -13.64 -26.65
N LEU A 431 -1.67 -14.73 -25.94
CA LEU A 431 -1.03 -16.03 -26.16
C LEU A 431 -1.27 -16.60 -27.57
N ARG A 432 -2.44 -16.34 -28.17
CA ARG A 432 -2.73 -16.70 -29.57
C ARG A 432 -1.80 -16.04 -30.59
N THR A 433 -1.16 -14.92 -30.25
CA THR A 433 -0.14 -14.28 -31.11
C THR A 433 1.22 -14.95 -31.01
N GLN A 434 1.35 -15.97 -30.16
CA GLN A 434 2.59 -16.70 -29.86
C GLN A 434 3.77 -15.78 -29.53
N PRO A 435 3.62 -14.87 -28.54
CA PRO A 435 4.69 -13.94 -28.20
C PRO A 435 5.84 -14.69 -27.54
N ARG A 436 7.07 -14.41 -27.98
CA ARG A 436 8.27 -14.98 -27.35
C ARG A 436 8.33 -14.64 -25.86
N ARG A 437 7.98 -13.40 -25.53
CA ARG A 437 8.01 -12.85 -24.17
C ARG A 437 6.80 -11.96 -23.92
N VAL A 438 6.25 -12.04 -22.71
CA VAL A 438 5.29 -11.07 -22.19
C VAL A 438 6.00 -10.17 -21.18
N TRP A 439 6.04 -8.87 -21.46
CA TRP A 439 6.51 -7.83 -20.55
C TRP A 439 5.33 -7.32 -19.74
N LEU A 440 5.31 -7.62 -18.44
CA LEU A 440 4.24 -7.25 -17.54
C LEU A 440 4.60 -5.96 -16.80
N VAL A 441 3.85 -4.89 -17.06
CA VAL A 441 3.98 -3.59 -16.38
C VAL A 441 2.90 -3.50 -15.31
N LEU A 442 3.32 -3.59 -14.06
CA LEU A 442 2.46 -3.50 -12.88
C LEU A 442 2.44 -2.06 -12.38
N TRP A 443 1.23 -1.50 -12.31
CA TRP A 443 0.92 -0.19 -11.76
C TRP A 443 -0.41 -0.31 -11.03
N HIS A 444 -0.44 0.02 -9.74
CA HIS A 444 -1.62 -0.15 -8.88
C HIS A 444 -2.21 -1.58 -8.91
N GLN A 445 -1.34 -2.61 -8.90
CA GLN A 445 -1.73 -4.02 -8.96
C GLN A 445 -2.71 -4.40 -7.85
N GLU A 446 -2.58 -3.78 -6.68
CA GLU A 446 -3.46 -3.97 -5.53
C GLU A 446 -4.96 -3.75 -5.85
N PHE A 447 -5.25 -2.94 -6.86
CA PHE A 447 -6.61 -2.67 -7.35
C PHE A 447 -6.89 -3.38 -8.67
N ALA A 448 -5.88 -3.41 -9.54
CA ALA A 448 -6.03 -3.85 -10.92
C ALA A 448 -6.07 -5.37 -11.07
N ASP A 449 -5.25 -6.10 -10.32
CA ASP A 449 -5.23 -7.56 -10.27
C ASP A 449 -5.11 -8.03 -8.83
N PRO A 450 -6.17 -7.84 -8.03
CA PRO A 450 -6.12 -8.04 -6.58
C PRO A 450 -5.93 -9.53 -6.21
N THR A 451 -6.05 -10.46 -7.16
CA THR A 451 -5.89 -11.91 -6.94
C THR A 451 -4.58 -12.48 -7.51
N ASP A 452 -3.68 -11.64 -8.03
CA ASP A 452 -2.47 -12.06 -8.74
C ASP A 452 -2.76 -13.04 -9.91
N MET A 453 -3.91 -12.90 -10.57
CA MET A 453 -4.31 -13.80 -11.65
C MET A 453 -3.31 -13.75 -12.80
N ILE A 454 -2.90 -12.56 -13.24
CA ILE A 454 -2.03 -12.39 -14.39
C ILE A 454 -0.67 -13.03 -14.14
N VAL A 455 -0.09 -12.78 -12.97
CA VAL A 455 1.21 -13.36 -12.59
C VAL A 455 1.12 -14.88 -12.51
N THR A 456 0.10 -15.40 -11.83
CA THR A 456 -0.10 -16.84 -11.65
C THR A 456 -0.21 -17.57 -12.99
N GLU A 457 -0.99 -17.01 -13.92
CA GLU A 457 -1.19 -17.65 -15.23
C GLU A 457 0.04 -17.50 -16.15
N LEU A 458 0.78 -16.39 -16.07
CA LEU A 458 2.04 -16.23 -16.83
C LEU A 458 3.15 -17.18 -16.33
N VAL A 459 3.19 -17.47 -15.03
CA VAL A 459 4.07 -18.51 -14.45
C VAL A 459 3.65 -19.92 -14.88
N ARG A 460 2.35 -20.15 -15.11
CA ARG A 460 1.85 -21.46 -15.56
C ARG A 460 2.28 -21.79 -16.99
N VAL A 461 2.28 -20.79 -17.88
CA VAL A 461 2.53 -20.98 -19.32
C VAL A 461 3.96 -20.59 -19.75
N GLY A 462 4.74 -20.03 -18.83
CA GLY A 462 6.03 -19.45 -19.12
C GLY A 462 6.95 -19.41 -17.90
N ARG A 463 8.13 -18.83 -18.08
CA ARG A 463 9.13 -18.67 -17.04
C ARG A 463 9.45 -17.19 -16.84
N GLU A 464 9.48 -16.73 -15.60
CA GLU A 464 9.90 -15.38 -15.28
C GLU A 464 11.40 -15.17 -15.56
N VAL A 465 11.74 -14.00 -16.07
CA VAL A 465 13.12 -13.59 -16.36
C VAL A 465 13.44 -12.37 -15.52
N ASN A 466 14.47 -12.49 -14.70
CA ASN A 466 14.97 -11.38 -13.90
C ASN A 466 15.59 -10.30 -14.80
N ILE A 467 15.00 -9.11 -14.79
CA ILE A 467 15.45 -7.95 -15.59
C ILE A 467 16.46 -7.07 -14.84
N GLY A 468 16.62 -7.24 -13.52
CA GLY A 468 17.54 -6.47 -12.69
C GLY A 468 17.30 -4.95 -12.64
N ARG A 469 16.14 -4.46 -13.10
CA ARG A 469 15.84 -3.02 -13.21
C ARG A 469 14.52 -2.65 -12.55
N GLN A 470 14.54 -1.55 -11.81
CA GLN A 470 13.38 -1.00 -11.10
C GLN A 470 13.09 0.41 -11.60
N PHE A 471 11.81 0.78 -11.56
CA PHE A 471 11.32 2.10 -11.94
C PHE A 471 10.46 2.63 -10.80
N PHE A 472 10.59 3.90 -10.44
CA PHE A 472 9.76 4.45 -9.38
C PHE A 472 8.28 4.41 -9.81
N GLY A 473 7.38 3.91 -8.95
CA GLY A 473 5.95 3.79 -9.23
C GLY A 473 5.53 2.60 -10.11
N TYR A 474 6.47 1.91 -10.78
CA TYR A 474 6.17 0.77 -11.66
C TYR A 474 7.01 -0.45 -11.30
N GLN A 475 6.40 -1.63 -11.25
CA GLN A 475 7.14 -2.89 -11.26
C GLN A 475 7.09 -3.48 -12.67
N LEU A 476 8.26 -3.71 -13.26
CA LEU A 476 8.38 -4.38 -14.55
C LEU A 476 8.80 -5.84 -14.34
N ARG A 477 8.06 -6.76 -14.94
CA ARG A 477 8.36 -8.20 -14.96
C ARG A 477 8.39 -8.69 -16.40
N ALA A 478 9.04 -9.82 -16.63
CA ALA A 478 9.19 -10.41 -17.97
C ALA A 478 9.00 -11.91 -17.90
N PHE A 479 8.23 -12.49 -18.81
CA PHE A 479 7.95 -13.92 -18.86
C PHE A 479 8.24 -14.46 -20.26
N ASP A 480 9.21 -15.37 -20.40
CA ASP A 480 9.44 -16.11 -21.64
C ASP A 480 8.39 -17.23 -21.74
N ILE A 481 7.60 -17.23 -22.82
CA ILE A 481 6.45 -18.12 -22.97
C ILE A 481 6.84 -19.36 -23.78
N TYR A 482 6.49 -20.54 -23.29
CA TYR A 482 6.76 -21.82 -23.96
C TYR A 482 5.51 -22.68 -24.16
N ASP A 483 4.45 -22.48 -23.38
CA ASP A 483 3.17 -23.15 -23.54
C ASP A 483 2.13 -22.17 -24.10
N TYR A 484 1.61 -22.47 -25.28
CA TYR A 484 0.56 -21.70 -25.95
C TYR A 484 -0.73 -22.50 -26.10
N GLU A 485 -0.73 -23.76 -25.66
CA GLU A 485 -1.84 -24.70 -25.84
C GLU A 485 -2.75 -24.70 -24.62
N THR A 486 -2.21 -24.47 -23.42
CA THR A 486 -2.99 -24.38 -22.19
C THR A 486 -3.85 -23.10 -22.18
N PRO A 487 -5.19 -23.21 -22.25
CA PRO A 487 -6.05 -22.04 -22.20
C PRO A 487 -6.12 -21.49 -20.78
N ILE A 488 -6.07 -20.16 -20.66
CA ILE A 488 -6.30 -19.47 -19.39
C ILE A 488 -7.81 -19.45 -19.14
N VAL A 489 -8.24 -19.94 -17.97
CA VAL A 489 -9.64 -20.03 -17.59
C VAL A 489 -10.00 -19.00 -16.52
N ALA A 490 -11.17 -18.39 -16.68
CA ALA A 490 -11.68 -17.35 -15.79
C ALA A 490 -11.92 -17.86 -14.37
N LEU A 491 -12.66 -18.97 -14.27
CA LEU A 491 -12.96 -19.69 -13.05
C LEU A 491 -12.11 -20.97 -13.09
N PRO A 492 -11.02 -21.01 -12.33
CA PRO A 492 -10.12 -22.14 -12.37
C PRO A 492 -10.76 -23.36 -11.69
N GLN A 493 -10.59 -24.52 -12.30
CA GLN A 493 -10.82 -25.80 -11.62
C GLN A 493 -9.45 -26.32 -11.17
N PRO A 494 -9.25 -26.55 -9.87
CA PRO A 494 -8.00 -27.11 -9.38
C PRO A 494 -7.75 -28.48 -10.01
N LYS A 495 -6.49 -28.79 -10.31
CA LYS A 495 -6.08 -30.15 -10.67
C LYS A 495 -6.25 -31.09 -9.49
N ASN A 496 -5.90 -30.63 -8.28
CA ASN A 496 -6.09 -31.37 -7.03
C ASN A 496 -7.32 -30.83 -6.30
N VAL A 497 -8.47 -31.47 -6.54
CA VAL A 497 -9.75 -31.10 -5.92
C VAL A 497 -9.82 -31.64 -4.48
N LEU A 498 -10.19 -30.80 -3.52
CA LEU A 498 -10.32 -31.15 -2.10
C LEU A 498 -11.74 -30.92 -1.56
N ASN A 499 -12.32 -29.74 -1.82
CA ASN A 499 -13.58 -29.28 -1.23
C ASN A 499 -13.61 -29.34 0.31
N ALA A 500 -12.56 -28.82 0.94
CA ALA A 500 -12.45 -28.76 2.40
C ALA A 500 -13.16 -27.51 2.95
N ASP A 501 -14.03 -27.68 3.95
CA ASP A 501 -14.81 -26.60 4.55
C ASP A 501 -14.22 -26.17 5.90
N PHE A 502 -14.02 -24.87 6.08
CA PHE A 502 -13.59 -24.24 7.32
C PHE A 502 -14.70 -23.33 7.85
N TRP A 503 -14.93 -23.36 9.17
CA TRP A 503 -15.87 -22.43 9.80
C TRP A 503 -15.43 -20.96 9.58
N PRO A 504 -16.31 -19.96 9.39
CA PRO A 504 -17.77 -19.99 9.37
C PRO A 504 -18.40 -20.24 7.98
N GLY A 505 -17.61 -20.64 6.98
CA GLY A 505 -18.06 -20.84 5.60
C GLY A 505 -16.99 -20.47 4.56
N ILE A 506 -15.74 -20.82 4.83
CA ILE A 506 -14.61 -20.68 3.92
C ILE A 506 -14.35 -22.07 3.33
N ARG A 507 -14.47 -22.22 2.02
CA ARG A 507 -14.20 -23.48 1.34
C ARG A 507 -12.90 -23.40 0.56
N LEU A 508 -12.02 -24.38 0.73
CA LEU A 508 -10.90 -24.64 -0.19
C LEU A 508 -11.36 -25.65 -1.23
N LEU A 509 -11.58 -25.19 -2.46
CA LEU A 509 -11.98 -26.02 -3.59
C LEU A 509 -10.87 -27.01 -3.97
N GLY A 510 -9.61 -26.59 -3.85
CA GLY A 510 -8.44 -27.39 -4.15
C GLY A 510 -7.20 -26.54 -4.36
N PHE A 511 -6.16 -27.13 -4.93
CA PHE A 511 -4.90 -26.46 -5.21
C PHE A 511 -4.17 -27.00 -6.44
N ASP A 512 -3.26 -26.18 -6.97
CA ASP A 512 -2.16 -26.62 -7.84
C ASP A 512 -0.83 -26.20 -7.21
N HIS A 513 0.25 -26.88 -7.53
CA HIS A 513 1.60 -26.33 -7.34
C HIS A 513 2.36 -26.24 -8.67
N LEU A 514 3.26 -25.27 -8.77
CA LEU A 514 4.10 -24.98 -9.93
C LEU A 514 5.54 -24.80 -9.46
N THR A 515 6.50 -25.32 -10.22
CA THR A 515 7.94 -25.21 -9.93
C THR A 515 8.66 -24.61 -11.14
N PRO A 516 8.49 -23.30 -11.38
CA PRO A 516 8.97 -22.64 -12.59
C PRO A 516 10.48 -22.49 -12.61
N GLU A 517 11.12 -22.42 -11.44
CA GLU A 517 12.56 -22.28 -11.27
C GLU A 517 13.07 -23.13 -10.11
N THR A 518 14.35 -23.52 -10.19
CA THR A 518 15.04 -24.17 -9.07
C THR A 518 15.09 -23.22 -7.87
N GLY A 519 14.75 -23.73 -6.68
CA GLY A 519 14.68 -22.98 -5.44
C GLY A 519 13.31 -22.36 -5.15
N GLN A 520 12.32 -22.51 -6.04
CA GLN A 520 10.99 -21.92 -5.87
C GLN A 520 9.86 -22.93 -6.11
N LEU A 521 8.86 -22.87 -5.25
CA LEU A 521 7.62 -23.63 -5.32
C LEU A 521 6.45 -22.67 -5.12
N HIS A 522 5.51 -22.63 -6.06
CA HIS A 522 4.32 -21.79 -5.96
C HIS A 522 3.08 -22.64 -5.80
N TYR A 523 2.28 -22.37 -4.77
CA TYR A 523 0.93 -22.92 -4.65
C TYR A 523 -0.08 -21.93 -5.21
N ALA A 524 -1.00 -22.43 -6.03
CA ALA A 524 -2.23 -21.74 -6.38
C ALA A 524 -3.38 -22.42 -5.63
N LEU A 525 -3.87 -21.77 -4.57
CA LEU A 525 -4.98 -22.23 -3.74
C LEU A 525 -6.28 -21.60 -4.24
N TYR A 526 -7.35 -22.38 -4.32
CA TYR A 526 -8.63 -21.93 -4.85
C TYR A 526 -9.69 -21.91 -3.75
N TRP A 527 -10.07 -20.71 -3.33
CA TRP A 527 -10.97 -20.47 -2.21
C TRP A 527 -12.36 -20.06 -2.67
N GLU A 528 -13.37 -20.29 -1.83
CA GLU A 528 -14.73 -19.86 -2.04
C GLU A 528 -15.36 -19.42 -0.71
N ALA A 529 -15.97 -18.24 -0.68
CA ALA A 529 -16.78 -17.81 0.46
C ALA A 529 -18.23 -18.27 0.27
N GLN A 530 -18.70 -19.15 1.13
CA GLN A 530 -20.09 -19.67 1.11
C GLN A 530 -21.06 -18.75 1.85
N LYS A 531 -20.53 -17.94 2.76
CA LYS A 531 -21.26 -16.93 3.55
C LYS A 531 -20.44 -15.64 3.60
N ALA A 532 -21.09 -14.54 3.97
CA ALA A 532 -20.40 -13.28 4.15
C ALA A 532 -19.36 -13.41 5.28
N LEU A 533 -18.12 -13.07 4.98
CA LEU A 533 -17.01 -13.10 5.94
C LEU A 533 -16.80 -11.69 6.49
N HIS A 534 -16.45 -11.59 7.76
CA HIS A 534 -16.30 -10.29 8.45
C HIS A 534 -14.89 -10.08 9.00
N ARG A 535 -14.01 -11.07 8.84
CA ARG A 535 -12.64 -11.07 9.35
C ARG A 535 -11.64 -11.33 8.23
N ASN A 536 -10.42 -10.84 8.43
CA ASN A 536 -9.33 -10.96 7.47
C ASN A 536 -8.51 -12.25 7.70
N TYR A 537 -9.13 -13.40 7.47
CA TYR A 537 -8.47 -14.69 7.68
C TYR A 537 -7.19 -14.82 6.83
N SER A 538 -6.19 -15.49 7.42
CA SER A 538 -4.92 -15.85 6.80
C SER A 538 -4.77 -17.37 6.72
N LEU A 539 -3.80 -17.84 5.98
CA LEU A 539 -3.37 -19.24 5.97
C LEU A 539 -1.96 -19.38 6.50
N ALA A 540 -1.67 -20.59 6.97
CA ALA A 540 -0.34 -21.09 7.25
C ALA A 540 -0.14 -22.41 6.47
N LEU A 541 0.95 -22.50 5.69
CA LEU A 541 1.44 -23.76 5.13
C LEU A 541 2.66 -24.21 5.91
N SER A 542 2.68 -25.49 6.32
CA SER A 542 3.84 -26.11 6.98
C SER A 542 4.23 -27.39 6.27
N TRP A 543 5.54 -27.60 6.07
CA TRP A 543 6.11 -28.81 5.47
C TRP A 543 6.75 -29.63 6.58
N GLN A 544 6.12 -30.75 6.89
CA GLN A 544 6.53 -31.60 8.00
C GLN A 544 7.06 -32.94 7.48
N ASP A 545 8.08 -33.50 8.12
CA ASP A 545 8.49 -34.88 7.85
C ASP A 545 7.47 -35.89 8.42
N GLN A 546 7.77 -37.18 8.29
CA GLN A 546 6.92 -38.26 8.78
C GLN A 546 6.82 -38.31 10.32
N GLU A 547 7.75 -37.67 11.04
CA GLU A 547 7.78 -37.55 12.49
C GLU A 547 7.10 -36.25 12.99
N GLY A 548 6.59 -35.43 12.07
CA GLY A 548 5.93 -34.16 12.38
C GLY A 548 6.90 -33.00 12.65
N ASN A 549 8.17 -33.10 12.24
CA ASN A 549 9.12 -32.00 12.33
C ASN A 549 8.90 -31.02 11.18
N GLU A 550 8.71 -29.75 11.50
CA GLU A 550 8.52 -28.69 10.52
C GLU A 550 9.86 -28.18 9.97
N TYR A 551 10.01 -28.25 8.64
CA TYR A 551 11.19 -27.77 7.90
C TYR A 551 10.92 -26.43 7.20
N LEU A 552 9.69 -26.20 6.75
CA LEU A 552 9.29 -24.94 6.12
C LEU A 552 7.96 -24.49 6.70
N HIS A 553 7.78 -23.18 6.75
CA HIS A 553 6.56 -22.54 7.19
C HIS A 553 6.33 -21.25 6.40
N GLN A 554 5.09 -21.02 5.97
CA GLN A 554 4.71 -19.84 5.22
C GLN A 554 3.34 -19.33 5.65
N ASP A 555 3.30 -18.11 6.18
CA ASP A 555 2.07 -17.40 6.52
C ASP A 555 1.74 -16.33 5.48
N GLN A 556 0.47 -16.21 5.12
CA GLN A 556 -0.03 -15.10 4.30
C GLN A 556 -1.55 -14.97 4.33
N ALA A 557 -2.10 -13.92 3.71
CA ALA A 557 -3.54 -13.84 3.44
C ALA A 557 -4.02 -15.01 2.58
N LEU A 558 -5.32 -15.37 2.68
CA LEU A 558 -5.88 -16.48 1.88
C LEU A 558 -5.74 -16.26 0.37
N SER A 559 -5.87 -15.02 -0.09
CA SER A 559 -5.56 -14.59 -1.47
C SER A 559 -4.32 -13.71 -1.46
N THR A 560 -4.46 -12.41 -1.74
CA THR A 560 -3.42 -11.40 -1.52
C THR A 560 -3.75 -10.56 -0.28
N HIS A 561 -2.80 -9.78 0.22
CA HIS A 561 -3.04 -8.82 1.30
C HIS A 561 -3.91 -7.62 0.90
N TYR A 562 -4.21 -7.48 -0.39
CA TYR A 562 -5.11 -6.44 -0.92
C TYR A 562 -6.54 -6.95 -1.14
N PHE A 563 -6.75 -8.27 -1.25
CA PHE A 563 -8.05 -8.89 -1.55
C PHE A 563 -8.51 -9.83 -0.44
N LEU A 564 -8.89 -9.22 0.68
CA LEU A 564 -9.22 -9.94 1.90
C LEU A 564 -10.65 -10.50 1.91
N PRO A 565 -10.93 -11.55 2.70
CA PRO A 565 -12.21 -12.25 2.69
C PRO A 565 -13.50 -11.40 2.81
N PRO A 566 -13.54 -10.27 3.55
CA PRO A 566 -14.76 -9.48 3.67
C PRO A 566 -15.28 -8.86 2.38
N VAL A 567 -14.45 -8.74 1.34
CA VAL A 567 -14.84 -8.20 0.03
C VAL A 567 -15.03 -9.30 -1.03
N TRP A 568 -14.91 -10.57 -0.66
CA TRP A 568 -15.07 -11.67 -1.60
C TRP A 568 -16.53 -11.83 -2.04
N PRO A 569 -16.79 -11.97 -3.35
CA PRO A 569 -18.09 -12.38 -3.84
C PRO A 569 -18.45 -13.78 -3.33
N LEU A 570 -19.72 -13.98 -2.97
CA LEU A 570 -20.21 -15.27 -2.53
C LEU A 570 -20.17 -16.29 -3.66
N ASN A 571 -19.81 -17.54 -3.34
CA ASN A 571 -19.79 -18.69 -4.25
C ASN A 571 -18.99 -18.43 -5.55
N THR A 572 -17.93 -17.62 -5.46
CA THR A 572 -17.03 -17.32 -6.57
C THR A 572 -15.63 -17.81 -6.21
N PRO A 573 -15.03 -18.69 -7.03
CA PRO A 573 -13.65 -19.13 -6.86
C PRO A 573 -12.66 -17.96 -6.89
N ILE A 574 -11.89 -17.80 -5.82
CA ILE A 574 -10.83 -16.80 -5.65
C ILE A 574 -9.48 -17.52 -5.60
N ARG A 575 -8.51 -17.06 -6.40
CA ARG A 575 -7.14 -17.58 -6.37
C ARG A 575 -6.34 -16.92 -5.25
N GLY A 576 -5.55 -17.72 -4.55
CA GLY A 576 -4.47 -17.25 -3.69
C GLY A 576 -3.17 -17.90 -4.11
N ARG A 577 -2.14 -17.08 -4.33
CA ARG A 577 -0.79 -17.55 -4.70
C ARG A 577 0.10 -17.51 -3.46
N VAL A 578 0.71 -18.64 -3.12
CA VAL A 578 1.73 -18.75 -2.07
C VAL A 578 3.06 -19.05 -2.72
N ASP A 579 4.00 -18.12 -2.65
CA ASP A 579 5.36 -18.29 -3.17
C ASP A 579 6.26 -18.82 -2.05
N VAL A 580 6.88 -19.98 -2.24
CA VAL A 580 7.71 -20.69 -1.24
C VAL A 580 9.14 -20.79 -1.76
N VAL A 581 10.09 -20.31 -0.96
CA VAL A 581 11.52 -20.47 -1.23
C VAL A 581 11.99 -21.80 -0.65
N LEU A 582 12.73 -22.58 -1.45
CA LEU A 582 13.28 -23.88 -1.08
C LEU A 582 14.78 -23.74 -0.80
N PRO A 583 15.20 -23.57 0.47
CA PRO A 583 16.61 -23.38 0.82
C PRO A 583 17.46 -24.62 0.53
N ALA A 584 18.75 -24.38 0.27
CA ALA A 584 19.72 -25.40 -0.16
C ALA A 584 19.92 -26.54 0.86
N ASP A 585 19.66 -26.26 2.14
CA ASP A 585 19.82 -27.21 3.24
C ASP A 585 18.65 -28.18 3.40
N LEU A 586 17.56 -28.05 2.65
CA LEU A 586 16.43 -28.98 2.74
C LEU A 586 16.85 -30.39 2.32
N PRO A 587 16.67 -31.40 3.18
CA PRO A 587 16.96 -32.78 2.80
C PRO A 587 15.92 -33.31 1.80
N PRO A 588 16.30 -34.27 0.94
CA PRO A 588 15.40 -34.84 -0.05
C PRO A 588 14.46 -35.87 0.59
N LEU A 589 13.42 -35.36 1.25
CA LEU A 589 12.41 -36.15 1.96
C LEU A 589 11.03 -35.98 1.31
N THR A 590 10.12 -36.88 1.68
CA THR A 590 8.69 -36.68 1.47
C THR A 590 8.11 -35.89 2.64
N TYR A 591 7.62 -34.68 2.34
CA TYR A 591 7.03 -33.77 3.31
C TYR A 591 5.51 -33.83 3.25
N ARG A 592 4.86 -33.94 4.42
CA ARG A 592 3.43 -33.69 4.59
C ARG A 592 3.20 -32.19 4.65
N VAL A 593 2.47 -31.67 3.68
CA VAL A 593 2.13 -30.25 3.58
C VAL A 593 0.79 -30.03 4.27
N TYR A 594 0.80 -29.34 5.41
CA TYR A 594 -0.41 -29.00 6.14
C TYR A 594 -0.81 -27.55 5.89
N LEU A 595 -2.09 -27.34 5.63
CA LEU A 595 -2.73 -26.03 5.60
C LEU A 595 -3.55 -25.81 6.87
N ARG A 596 -3.37 -24.64 7.48
CA ARG A 596 -4.22 -24.12 8.56
C ARG A 596 -4.79 -22.77 8.13
N VAL A 597 -5.98 -22.45 8.61
CA VAL A 597 -6.60 -21.12 8.42
C VAL A 597 -6.58 -20.43 9.76
N LEU A 598 -5.96 -19.27 9.84
CA LEU A 598 -5.81 -18.50 11.07
C LEU A 598 -6.81 -17.34 11.09
N ASP A 599 -7.47 -17.16 12.24
CA ASP A 599 -8.21 -15.95 12.55
C ASP A 599 -7.29 -14.97 13.29
N PRO A 600 -6.91 -13.83 12.68
CA PRO A 600 -5.97 -12.90 13.30
C PRO A 600 -6.54 -12.17 14.52
N GLU A 601 -7.86 -12.08 14.68
CA GLU A 601 -8.46 -11.46 15.87
C GLU A 601 -8.36 -12.35 17.10
N SER A 602 -8.59 -13.65 16.92
CA SER A 602 -8.51 -14.63 18.02
C SER A 602 -7.13 -15.25 18.19
N GLN A 603 -6.25 -15.10 17.20
CA GLN A 603 -4.94 -15.77 17.10
C GLN A 603 -5.05 -17.29 17.23
N ARG A 604 -6.11 -17.86 16.65
CA ARG A 604 -6.38 -19.29 16.68
C ARG A 604 -6.62 -19.83 15.28
N ASP A 605 -6.22 -21.08 15.09
CA ASP A 605 -6.61 -21.83 13.92
C ASP A 605 -8.11 -22.09 13.94
N VAL A 606 -8.70 -21.97 12.76
CA VAL A 606 -10.10 -22.19 12.47
C VAL A 606 -10.34 -23.67 12.26
N ASP A 607 -11.48 -24.15 12.76
CA ASP A 607 -11.86 -25.55 12.62
C ASP A 607 -12.21 -25.89 11.16
N LEU A 608 -11.55 -26.93 10.66
CA LEU A 608 -12.01 -27.74 9.52
C LEU A 608 -13.28 -28.47 9.95
N VAL A 609 -14.33 -28.41 9.15
CA VAL A 609 -15.65 -28.98 9.48
C VAL A 609 -16.13 -29.95 8.41
N ASP A 610 -16.99 -30.89 8.82
CA ASP A 610 -17.72 -31.74 7.89
C ASP A 610 -18.94 -31.00 7.27
N ALA A 611 -19.67 -31.70 6.39
CA ALA A 611 -20.88 -31.16 5.76
C ALA A 611 -22.00 -30.77 6.73
N SER A 612 -21.97 -31.26 7.98
CA SER A 612 -22.91 -30.92 9.05
C SER A 612 -22.41 -29.79 9.95
N GLY A 613 -21.18 -29.29 9.73
CA GLY A 613 -20.55 -28.26 10.54
C GLY A 613 -19.84 -28.79 11.79
N ILE A 614 -19.60 -30.09 11.89
CA ILE A 614 -18.88 -30.71 13.02
C ILE A 614 -17.37 -30.55 12.81
N PRO A 615 -16.61 -30.02 13.80
CA PRO A 615 -15.16 -29.92 13.73
C PRO A 615 -14.47 -31.29 13.53
N LEU A 616 -13.59 -31.36 12.52
CA LEU A 616 -12.74 -32.51 12.19
C LEU A 616 -11.29 -32.32 12.63
N GLY A 617 -10.88 -31.08 12.92
CA GLY A 617 -9.52 -30.69 13.28
C GLY A 617 -9.22 -29.26 12.84
N GLN A 618 -7.96 -28.85 12.92
CA GLN A 618 -7.52 -27.48 12.55
C GLN A 618 -6.47 -27.47 11.43
N ALA A 619 -5.93 -28.63 11.06
CA ALA A 619 -4.94 -28.80 10.01
C ALA A 619 -5.48 -29.72 8.92
N LEU A 620 -5.44 -29.25 7.68
CA LEU A 620 -5.76 -30.00 6.48
C LEU A 620 -4.47 -30.49 5.84
N LEU A 621 -4.31 -31.81 5.67
CA LEU A 621 -3.23 -32.36 4.84
C LEU A 621 -3.53 -32.05 3.37
N LEU A 622 -2.75 -31.16 2.75
CA LEU A 622 -2.89 -30.82 1.33
C LEU A 622 -2.32 -31.91 0.44
N GLU A 623 -1.07 -32.32 0.70
CA GLU A 623 -0.37 -33.34 -0.06
C GLU A 623 0.82 -33.93 0.70
N GLU A 624 1.31 -35.07 0.21
CA GLU A 624 2.64 -35.58 0.52
C GLU A 624 3.56 -35.28 -0.68
N LEU A 625 4.53 -34.39 -0.50
CA LEU A 625 5.39 -33.86 -1.56
C LEU A 625 6.83 -34.31 -1.36
N PHE A 626 7.38 -35.05 -2.33
CA PHE A 626 8.81 -35.36 -2.37
C PHE A 626 9.59 -34.19 -2.98
N LEU A 627 10.54 -33.62 -2.24
CA LEU A 627 11.37 -32.51 -2.70
C LEU A 627 12.81 -32.97 -2.99
N PRO A 628 13.20 -33.24 -4.25
CA PRO A 628 14.56 -33.67 -4.56
C PRO A 628 15.57 -32.52 -4.43
N LYS A 629 16.85 -32.85 -4.21
CA LYS A 629 17.96 -31.86 -4.18
C LYS A 629 18.15 -31.06 -5.46
N SER A 630 17.63 -31.53 -6.61
CA SER A 630 17.64 -30.76 -7.85
C SER A 630 16.69 -29.55 -7.84
N MET A 631 15.74 -29.52 -6.90
CA MET A 631 14.71 -28.49 -6.80
C MET A 631 15.06 -27.37 -5.81
N VAL A 632 16.02 -27.58 -4.91
CA VAL A 632 16.42 -26.57 -3.91
C VAL A 632 17.42 -25.58 -4.48
N GLU A 633 17.49 -24.38 -3.88
CA GLU A 633 18.48 -23.37 -4.26
C GLU A 633 19.91 -23.89 -4.02
N LYS A 634 20.91 -23.32 -4.72
CA LYS A 634 22.34 -23.63 -4.49
C LYS A 634 23.06 -22.54 -3.68
N ALA A 635 22.32 -21.61 -3.12
CA ALA A 635 22.87 -20.51 -2.34
C ALA A 635 23.42 -21.01 -0.98
N PRO A 636 24.45 -20.36 -0.44
CA PRO A 636 24.98 -20.69 0.88
C PRO A 636 23.92 -20.47 1.96
N VAL A 637 23.79 -21.44 2.86
CA VAL A 637 22.86 -21.42 3.98
C VAL A 637 23.54 -20.83 5.20
N GLU A 638 22.85 -19.96 5.93
CA GLU A 638 23.31 -19.48 7.23
C GLU A 638 23.12 -20.58 8.28
N VAL A 639 24.22 -21.04 8.86
CA VAL A 639 24.23 -22.14 9.83
C VAL A 639 24.52 -21.59 11.24
N PRO A 640 23.58 -21.73 12.20
CA PRO A 640 23.82 -21.39 13.61
C PRO A 640 24.91 -22.25 14.25
N ASN A 641 25.61 -21.70 15.24
CA ASN A 641 26.65 -22.36 16.04
C ASN A 641 27.59 -23.25 15.20
N LEU A 642 28.35 -22.63 14.30
CA LEU A 642 29.31 -23.33 13.44
C LEU A 642 30.36 -24.10 14.26
N LEU A 643 30.56 -25.39 13.93
CA LEU A 643 31.48 -26.28 14.63
C LEU A 643 32.57 -26.89 13.73
N HIS A 644 32.30 -27.10 12.43
CA HIS A 644 33.21 -27.74 11.46
C HIS A 644 33.96 -28.98 12.00
N VAL A 645 33.22 -29.98 12.48
CA VAL A 645 33.82 -31.22 13.01
C VAL A 645 33.81 -32.31 11.95
N ASP A 646 35.00 -32.77 11.55
CA ASP A 646 35.15 -33.84 10.57
C ASP A 646 34.79 -35.20 11.19
N MET A 647 33.67 -35.77 10.75
CA MET A 647 33.19 -37.06 11.17
C MET A 647 33.75 -38.18 10.27
N ALA A 648 33.32 -39.42 10.46
CA ALA A 648 33.72 -40.52 9.57
C ALA A 648 33.18 -40.34 8.12
N ASN A 649 33.54 -41.23 7.20
CA ASN A 649 32.92 -41.36 5.87
C ASN A 649 32.75 -40.06 5.06
N ASP A 650 33.73 -39.15 5.16
CA ASP A 650 33.75 -37.86 4.46
C ASP A 650 32.52 -36.97 4.73
N LEU A 651 31.93 -37.07 5.92
CA LEU A 651 30.90 -36.15 6.41
C LEU A 651 31.47 -35.19 7.45
N GLN A 652 30.91 -33.98 7.47
CA GLN A 652 31.24 -32.95 8.43
C GLN A 652 29.97 -32.49 9.15
N LEU A 653 30.07 -32.36 10.46
CA LEU A 653 29.09 -31.66 11.28
C LEU A 653 29.36 -30.16 11.18
N LEU A 654 28.53 -29.45 10.43
CA LEU A 654 28.76 -28.04 10.09
C LEU A 654 28.37 -27.10 11.23
N GLY A 655 27.23 -27.36 11.87
CA GLY A 655 26.73 -26.61 13.01
C GLY A 655 25.42 -27.17 13.55
N PHE A 656 24.86 -26.51 14.55
CA PHE A 656 23.64 -26.99 15.23
C PHE A 656 22.80 -25.84 15.80
N GLY A 657 21.53 -26.11 16.04
CA GLY A 657 20.56 -25.19 16.62
C GLY A 657 19.75 -25.87 17.71
N LEU A 658 19.48 -25.13 18.78
CA LEU A 658 18.60 -25.52 19.87
C LEU A 658 17.47 -24.50 19.98
N ASP A 659 16.27 -24.96 20.30
CA ASP A 659 15.10 -24.09 20.47
C ASP A 659 15.10 -23.36 21.83
N ARG A 660 15.81 -23.90 22.83
CA ARG A 660 15.86 -23.42 24.21
C ARG A 660 17.26 -23.59 24.80
N SER A 661 17.53 -22.85 25.87
CA SER A 661 18.78 -22.96 26.66
C SER A 661 18.61 -23.75 27.95
N GLU A 662 17.37 -23.92 28.42
CA GLU A 662 17.02 -24.62 29.66
C GLU A 662 15.97 -25.69 29.35
N TYR A 663 16.15 -26.87 29.95
CA TYR A 663 15.28 -28.03 29.78
C TYR A 663 14.92 -28.63 31.13
N TYR A 664 13.78 -29.31 31.21
CA TYR A 664 13.36 -30.09 32.37
C TYR A 664 13.53 -31.60 32.10
N PRO A 665 13.69 -32.43 33.14
CA PRO A 665 13.66 -33.88 32.98
C PRO A 665 12.36 -34.33 32.29
N GLY A 666 12.49 -35.16 31.25
CA GLY A 666 11.38 -35.63 30.43
C GLY A 666 10.98 -34.71 29.28
N ASP A 667 11.63 -33.55 29.09
CA ASP A 667 11.37 -32.70 27.93
C ASP A 667 11.90 -33.33 26.64
N ASP A 668 11.24 -33.05 25.50
CA ASP A 668 11.76 -33.36 24.17
C ASP A 668 12.70 -32.24 23.69
N LEU A 669 13.97 -32.58 23.52
CA LEU A 669 14.99 -31.72 22.93
C LEU A 669 14.84 -31.71 21.41
N ARG A 670 14.48 -30.55 20.84
CA ARG A 670 14.48 -30.31 19.39
C ARG A 670 15.86 -29.85 18.94
N LEU A 671 16.70 -30.81 18.57
CA LEU A 671 18.06 -30.55 18.08
C LEU A 671 18.07 -30.44 16.55
N VAL A 672 18.43 -29.28 16.03
CA VAL A 672 18.64 -29.08 14.58
C VAL A 672 20.12 -29.22 14.27
N VAL A 673 20.49 -30.03 13.28
CA VAL A 673 21.87 -30.29 12.90
C VAL A 673 22.05 -30.05 11.40
N TRP A 674 23.12 -29.37 11.03
CA TRP A 674 23.54 -29.24 9.63
C TRP A 674 24.69 -30.18 9.34
N TRP A 675 24.44 -31.14 8.47
CA TRP A 675 25.43 -32.07 7.94
C TRP A 675 25.92 -31.57 6.59
N HIS A 676 27.21 -31.71 6.34
CA HIS A 676 27.85 -31.26 5.11
C HIS A 676 28.75 -32.38 4.56
N ARG A 677 28.69 -32.61 3.24
CA ARG A 677 29.68 -33.43 2.54
C ARG A 677 30.71 -32.49 1.88
N PRO A 678 31.94 -32.39 2.40
CA PRO A 678 32.96 -31.49 1.86
C PRO A 678 33.29 -31.78 0.39
N ASP A 679 33.82 -30.77 -0.29
CA ASP A 679 34.26 -30.93 -1.66
C ASP A 679 35.44 -31.90 -1.77
N ILE A 680 35.22 -33.04 -2.42
CA ILE A 680 36.26 -34.05 -2.62
C ILE A 680 37.17 -33.55 -3.74
N SER A 681 38.30 -32.96 -3.38
CA SER A 681 39.38 -32.67 -4.33
C SER A 681 39.87 -34.00 -4.94
N SER A 682 39.73 -34.14 -6.25
CA SER A 682 40.15 -35.25 -7.10
C SER A 682 41.19 -36.23 -6.54
N ALA A 683 40.89 -37.53 -6.72
CA ALA A 683 41.75 -38.72 -6.62
C ALA A 683 41.67 -39.53 -5.30
N GLY A 684 40.53 -40.19 -5.11
CA GLY A 684 40.41 -41.39 -4.32
C GLY A 684 39.07 -42.05 -4.61
N GLN A 685 39.04 -43.07 -5.48
CA GLN A 685 37.87 -43.94 -5.55
C GLN A 685 37.68 -44.56 -4.16
N VAL A 686 36.64 -44.14 -3.44
CA VAL A 686 36.19 -44.82 -2.22
C VAL A 686 35.57 -46.14 -2.65
N GLN A 687 36.40 -47.18 -2.66
CA GLN A 687 35.97 -48.56 -2.82
C GLN A 687 35.54 -49.05 -1.44
N GLY A 688 34.32 -48.71 -1.05
CA GLY A 688 33.64 -49.17 0.16
C GLY A 688 32.18 -49.45 -0.19
N THR A 689 31.66 -50.59 0.27
CA THR A 689 30.25 -50.95 0.11
C THR A 689 29.34 -49.81 0.54
N PRO A 690 28.24 -49.53 -0.18
CA PRO A 690 27.27 -48.52 0.22
C PRO A 690 26.61 -48.99 1.52
N ASP A 691 27.10 -48.49 2.65
CA ASP A 691 26.54 -48.84 3.96
C ASP A 691 25.20 -48.13 4.07
N ARG A 692 24.12 -48.91 4.12
CA ARG A 692 22.78 -48.44 3.76
C ARG A 692 22.12 -47.56 4.80
N ASP A 693 22.64 -47.50 6.04
CA ASP A 693 22.05 -46.72 7.12
C ASP A 693 23.16 -46.19 8.04
N GLN A 694 23.80 -45.07 7.65
CA GLN A 694 24.70 -44.38 8.56
C GLN A 694 23.90 -43.68 9.66
N SER A 695 24.31 -43.94 10.89
CA SER A 695 23.70 -43.38 12.09
C SER A 695 24.63 -42.39 12.78
N VAL A 696 24.01 -41.45 13.48
CA VAL A 696 24.64 -40.58 14.46
C VAL A 696 24.22 -41.04 15.85
N THR A 697 25.20 -41.17 16.73
CA THR A 697 24.98 -41.45 18.15
C THR A 697 25.03 -40.15 18.91
N PHE A 698 23.92 -39.80 19.57
CA PHE A 698 23.86 -38.69 20.52
C PHE A 698 24.02 -39.23 21.92
N ARG A 699 24.85 -38.57 22.74
CA ARG A 699 24.98 -38.91 24.16
C ARG A 699 24.97 -37.69 25.05
N LEU A 700 24.53 -37.89 26.27
CA LEU A 700 24.53 -36.91 27.34
C LEU A 700 25.48 -37.36 28.45
N LEU A 701 26.42 -36.49 28.82
CA LEU A 701 27.43 -36.74 29.84
C LEU A 701 27.21 -35.84 31.05
N ASP A 702 27.41 -36.39 32.25
CA ASP A 702 27.43 -35.58 33.48
C ASP A 702 28.76 -34.79 33.63
N GLY A 703 28.86 -33.95 34.66
CA GLY A 703 30.09 -33.19 34.95
C GLY A 703 31.32 -34.05 35.29
N GLY A 704 31.14 -35.35 35.54
CA GLY A 704 32.19 -36.35 35.71
C GLY A 704 32.57 -37.08 34.41
N ASN A 705 31.95 -36.71 33.29
CA ASN A 705 32.11 -37.34 31.97
C ASN A 705 31.61 -38.80 31.91
N SER A 706 30.67 -39.16 32.78
CA SER A 706 29.96 -40.45 32.74
C SER A 706 28.80 -40.35 31.74
N VAL A 707 28.60 -41.38 30.90
CA VAL A 707 27.48 -41.43 29.96
C VAL A 707 26.21 -41.73 30.74
N ILE A 708 25.26 -40.79 30.72
CA ILE A 708 23.98 -40.92 31.40
C ILE A 708 22.90 -41.41 30.45
N TRP A 709 22.99 -41.00 29.19
CA TRP A 709 22.02 -41.33 28.16
C TRP A 709 22.70 -41.36 26.80
N GLU A 710 22.28 -42.30 25.96
CA GLU A 710 22.79 -42.46 24.60
C GLU A 710 21.67 -42.96 23.69
N VAL A 711 21.58 -42.40 22.49
CA VAL A 711 20.62 -42.83 21.48
C VAL A 711 21.23 -42.74 20.10
N GLU A 712 20.89 -43.73 19.28
CA GLU A 712 21.30 -43.79 17.89
C GLU A 712 20.13 -43.36 16.98
N ARG A 713 20.43 -42.53 15.98
CA ARG A 713 19.47 -42.03 14.99
C ARG A 713 20.07 -42.08 13.59
N PRO A 714 19.28 -42.37 12.55
CA PRO A 714 19.76 -42.22 11.16
C PRO A 714 20.14 -40.76 10.89
N ILE A 715 21.19 -40.51 10.10
CA ILE A 715 21.63 -39.14 9.79
C ILE A 715 20.53 -38.41 9.02
N VAL A 716 20.11 -38.94 7.87
CA VAL A 716 18.92 -38.49 7.13
C VAL A 716 18.03 -39.71 6.90
N PRO A 717 16.85 -39.79 7.54
CA PRO A 717 15.92 -40.90 7.33
C PRO A 717 15.60 -41.09 5.84
N GLY A 718 15.86 -42.27 5.29
CA GLY A 718 15.50 -42.60 3.90
C GLY A 718 16.38 -41.97 2.81
N TYR A 719 17.47 -41.26 3.14
CA TYR A 719 18.42 -40.74 2.17
C TYR A 719 19.88 -40.98 2.59
N PRO A 720 20.49 -42.09 2.15
CA PRO A 720 21.83 -42.50 2.56
C PRO A 720 22.90 -41.46 2.18
N SER A 721 23.85 -41.21 3.08
CA SER A 721 24.97 -40.28 2.85
C SER A 721 25.85 -40.65 1.65
N ALA A 722 25.83 -41.91 1.22
CA ALA A 722 26.49 -42.36 0.00
C ALA A 722 25.96 -41.65 -1.27
N GLU A 723 24.71 -41.21 -1.26
CA GLU A 723 24.05 -40.55 -2.40
C GLU A 723 24.26 -39.04 -2.43
N TRP A 724 24.87 -38.46 -1.39
CA TRP A 724 25.04 -37.01 -1.28
C TRP A 724 26.10 -36.52 -2.26
N GLN A 725 25.82 -35.38 -2.90
CA GLN A 725 26.75 -34.74 -3.80
C GLN A 725 27.86 -34.01 -3.03
N SER A 726 28.96 -33.73 -3.74
CA SER A 726 30.04 -32.87 -3.26
C SER A 726 29.51 -31.48 -2.92
N GLY A 727 29.82 -30.96 -1.73
CA GLY A 727 29.37 -29.66 -1.24
C GLY A 727 27.91 -29.65 -0.77
N GLU A 728 27.24 -30.79 -0.69
CA GLU A 728 25.84 -30.88 -0.27
C GLU A 728 25.69 -30.66 1.24
N VAL A 729 24.69 -29.86 1.61
CA VAL A 729 24.32 -29.58 3.01
C VAL A 729 22.90 -30.08 3.26
N ASN A 730 22.70 -30.77 4.39
CA ASN A 730 21.40 -31.29 4.83
C ASN A 730 21.14 -30.88 6.29
N ARG A 731 20.07 -30.11 6.50
CA ARG A 731 19.53 -29.78 7.81
C ARG A 731 18.63 -30.90 8.28
N ILE A 732 18.79 -31.39 9.50
CA ILE A 732 17.96 -32.45 10.09
C ILE A 732 17.52 -32.06 11.48
N ILE A 733 16.27 -32.37 11.81
CA ILE A 733 15.67 -32.11 13.10
C ILE A 733 15.54 -33.44 13.85
N TYR A 734 16.27 -33.59 14.95
CA TYR A 734 16.15 -34.74 15.84
C TYR A 734 15.31 -34.36 17.06
N ARG A 735 14.31 -35.19 17.39
CA ARG A 735 13.62 -35.15 18.67
C ARG A 735 14.24 -36.17 19.61
N LEU A 736 14.90 -35.65 20.64
CA LEU A 736 15.63 -36.45 21.62
C LEU A 736 14.96 -36.28 22.99
N THR A 737 14.33 -37.33 23.52
CA THR A 737 13.70 -37.24 24.84
C THR A 737 14.75 -37.26 25.94
N ILE A 738 14.77 -36.21 26.76
CA ILE A 738 15.66 -36.10 27.92
C ILE A 738 15.17 -37.07 29.00
N PRO A 739 16.05 -37.88 29.63
CA PRO A 739 15.64 -38.80 30.69
C PRO A 739 14.90 -38.07 31.81
N SER A 740 13.81 -38.68 32.28
CA SER A 740 12.92 -38.07 33.29
C SER A 740 13.46 -38.14 34.71
N ASP A 741 14.50 -38.95 34.94
CA ASP A 741 15.17 -39.15 36.23
C ASP A 741 16.44 -38.29 36.41
N LEU A 742 16.75 -37.42 35.45
CA LEU A 742 17.90 -36.51 35.57
C LEU A 742 17.76 -35.55 36.75
N THR A 743 18.85 -35.39 37.49
CA THR A 743 18.98 -34.33 38.50
C THR A 743 19.31 -32.99 37.84
N ALA A 744 18.97 -31.89 38.50
CA ALA A 744 19.32 -30.56 38.00
C ALA A 744 20.84 -30.37 37.92
N GLY A 745 21.31 -29.77 36.83
CA GLY A 745 22.73 -29.57 36.57
C GLY A 745 23.04 -29.35 35.09
N ASP A 746 24.32 -29.17 34.80
CA ASP A 746 24.84 -28.99 33.45
C ASP A 746 25.30 -30.34 32.88
N TYR A 747 24.83 -30.66 31.68
CA TYR A 747 25.15 -31.91 31.00
C TYR A 747 25.70 -31.63 29.60
N SER A 748 26.76 -32.32 29.21
CA SER A 748 27.38 -32.13 27.89
C SER A 748 26.73 -33.03 26.86
N LEU A 749 26.12 -32.42 25.83
CA LEU A 749 25.55 -33.11 24.67
C LEU A 749 26.63 -33.29 23.61
N GLN A 750 26.89 -34.53 23.21
CA GLN A 750 27.84 -34.87 22.16
C GLN A 750 27.17 -35.68 21.06
N ALA A 751 27.72 -35.58 19.84
CA ALA A 751 27.36 -36.40 18.70
C ALA A 751 28.58 -37.15 18.19
N SER A 752 28.39 -38.40 17.73
CA SER A 752 29.44 -39.21 17.12
C SER A 752 28.98 -39.89 15.86
N MET A 753 29.94 -40.11 14.97
CA MET A 753 29.83 -41.10 13.91
C MET A 753 31.07 -42.00 13.94
N GLY A 754 30.86 -43.27 14.30
CA GLY A 754 31.95 -44.20 14.57
C GLY A 754 32.71 -43.85 15.86
N GLU A 755 34.03 -43.74 15.78
CA GLU A 755 34.89 -43.45 16.96
C GLU A 755 35.11 -41.94 17.21
N ARG A 756 34.58 -41.06 16.35
CA ARG A 756 34.82 -39.60 16.43
C ARG A 756 33.66 -38.88 17.11
N TRP A 757 33.93 -38.26 18.25
CA TRP A 757 32.97 -37.47 19.02
C TRP A 757 33.18 -35.96 18.84
N GLY A 758 32.09 -35.23 18.65
CA GLY A 758 32.04 -33.77 18.69
C GLY A 758 31.14 -33.26 19.82
N LEU A 759 31.59 -32.25 20.57
CA LEU A 759 30.77 -31.55 21.54
C LEU A 759 29.82 -30.60 20.81
N LEU A 760 28.51 -30.74 21.06
CA LEU A 760 27.49 -29.85 20.53
C LEU A 760 27.26 -28.69 21.49
N ALA A 761 26.71 -28.97 22.66
CA ALA A 761 26.29 -27.97 23.63
C ALA A 761 26.38 -28.49 25.06
N VAL A 762 26.31 -27.58 26.02
CA VAL A 762 26.02 -27.89 27.42
C VAL A 762 24.55 -27.57 27.66
N LEU A 763 23.76 -28.58 28.02
CA LEU A 763 22.35 -28.45 28.36
C LEU A 763 22.19 -28.16 29.85
N HIS A 764 21.47 -27.10 30.18
CA HIS A 764 21.13 -26.78 31.56
C HIS A 764 19.81 -27.46 31.93
N ILE A 765 19.86 -28.47 32.79
CA ILE A 765 18.68 -29.18 33.29
C ILE A 765 18.21 -28.53 34.60
N VAL A 766 16.98 -28.03 34.60
CA VAL A 766 16.36 -27.38 35.77
C VAL A 766 15.46 -28.37 36.49
N ALA A 767 15.51 -28.36 37.83
CA ALA A 767 14.61 -29.19 38.63
C ALA A 767 13.15 -28.75 38.42
N ARG A 768 12.28 -29.72 38.12
CA ARG A 768 10.82 -29.50 38.16
C ARG A 768 10.35 -29.64 39.61
N GLU A 769 9.69 -28.61 40.16
CA GLU A 769 9.07 -28.72 41.50
C GLU A 769 7.91 -29.73 41.41
N HIS A 770 8.12 -30.93 41.92
CA HIS A 770 7.06 -31.93 42.02
C HIS A 770 6.28 -31.74 43.33
N ARG A 771 4.97 -31.53 43.22
CA ARG A 771 4.04 -31.63 44.34
C ARG A 771 3.36 -32.99 44.27
N TYR A 772 3.69 -33.84 45.22
CA TYR A 772 3.17 -35.21 45.30
C TYR A 772 1.85 -35.32 46.06
N ASP A 773 1.38 -34.22 46.66
CA ASP A 773 0.05 -34.16 47.25
C ASP A 773 -1.01 -34.21 46.15
N VAL A 774 -1.94 -35.15 46.27
CA VAL A 774 -3.10 -35.23 45.37
C VAL A 774 -3.90 -33.93 45.52
N PRO A 775 -4.10 -33.15 44.44
CA PRO A 775 -4.84 -31.90 44.52
C PRO A 775 -6.30 -32.14 44.90
N LEU A 776 -6.88 -31.19 45.65
CA LEU A 776 -8.33 -31.18 45.89
C LEU A 776 -9.05 -30.97 44.55
N MET A 777 -10.02 -31.84 44.26
CA MET A 777 -10.79 -31.84 43.02
C MET A 777 -12.29 -31.72 43.31
N GLN A 778 -13.02 -30.98 42.46
CA GLN A 778 -14.46 -30.74 42.55
C GLN A 778 -15.25 -32.02 42.31
N HIS A 779 -14.84 -32.82 41.33
CA HIS A 779 -15.50 -34.07 40.94
C HIS A 779 -14.48 -35.21 40.88
N SER A 780 -14.65 -36.24 41.70
CA SER A 780 -13.80 -37.45 41.67
C SER A 780 -14.42 -38.53 40.77
N LEU A 781 -13.59 -39.17 39.95
CA LEU A 781 -13.97 -40.20 38.98
C LEU A 781 -13.28 -41.55 39.22
N ASN A 782 -11.95 -41.57 39.46
CA ASN A 782 -11.12 -42.78 39.59
C ASN A 782 -11.29 -43.79 38.44
N VAL A 783 -11.17 -43.33 37.20
CA VAL A 783 -11.23 -44.20 36.01
C VAL A 783 -9.82 -44.66 35.66
N GLN A 784 -9.60 -45.97 35.62
CA GLN A 784 -8.33 -46.57 35.21
C GLN A 784 -8.30 -46.81 33.70
N PHE A 785 -7.18 -46.43 33.09
CA PHE A 785 -6.80 -46.71 31.72
C PHE A 785 -5.64 -47.72 31.71
N GLU A 786 -5.30 -48.24 30.53
CA GLU A 786 -4.15 -49.13 30.36
C GLU A 786 -2.83 -48.42 30.76
N GLU A 787 -1.77 -49.21 31.01
CA GLU A 787 -0.42 -48.73 31.39
C GLU A 787 -0.36 -47.88 32.68
N GLY A 788 -1.27 -48.12 33.63
CA GLY A 788 -1.20 -47.51 34.97
C GLY A 788 -1.63 -46.03 35.00
N ILE A 789 -2.40 -45.57 34.01
CA ILE A 789 -2.91 -44.19 33.98
C ILE A 789 -4.30 -44.15 34.62
N THR A 790 -4.50 -43.29 35.62
CA THR A 790 -5.79 -43.11 36.29
C THR A 790 -6.26 -41.66 36.18
N LEU A 791 -7.48 -41.44 35.68
CA LEU A 791 -8.16 -40.16 35.81
C LEU A 791 -8.82 -40.07 37.18
N LEU A 792 -8.20 -39.33 38.11
CA LEU A 792 -8.68 -39.17 39.47
C LEU A 792 -9.97 -38.35 39.54
N GLY A 793 -10.08 -37.33 38.69
CA GLY A 793 -11.22 -36.41 38.71
C GLY A 793 -11.04 -35.20 37.80
N TYR A 794 -11.95 -34.23 37.91
CA TYR A 794 -11.90 -32.99 37.15
C TYR A 794 -12.51 -31.80 37.90
N ASP A 795 -12.11 -30.60 37.49
CA ASP A 795 -12.72 -29.34 37.89
C ASP A 795 -13.34 -28.64 36.69
N LEU A 796 -14.48 -28.00 36.93
CA LEU A 796 -15.13 -27.13 35.95
C LEU A 796 -14.84 -25.67 36.31
N GLY A 797 -14.33 -24.91 35.34
CA GLY A 797 -14.14 -23.46 35.50
C GLY A 797 -15.46 -22.70 35.66
N ALA A 798 -16.55 -23.22 35.09
CA ALA A 798 -17.90 -22.72 35.29
C ALA A 798 -18.93 -23.87 35.17
N PRO A 799 -20.01 -23.88 35.98
CA PRO A 799 -21.05 -24.90 35.93
C PRO A 799 -21.98 -24.77 34.71
N THR A 800 -21.99 -23.59 34.07
CA THR A 800 -22.74 -23.29 32.85
C THR A 800 -21.93 -22.33 31.98
N VAL A 801 -22.03 -22.49 30.66
CA VAL A 801 -21.35 -21.67 29.64
C VAL A 801 -22.37 -21.37 28.53
N GLN A 802 -22.28 -20.19 27.91
CA GLN A 802 -23.11 -19.90 26.75
C GLN A 802 -22.62 -20.67 25.52
N VAL A 803 -23.52 -20.83 24.54
CA VAL A 803 -23.15 -21.40 23.24
C VAL A 803 -22.04 -20.55 22.63
N CYS A 804 -20.96 -21.19 22.19
CA CYS A 804 -19.73 -20.57 21.67
C CYS A 804 -18.80 -19.88 22.71
N GLU A 805 -19.01 -20.07 24.02
CA GLU A 805 -18.02 -19.69 25.05
C GLU A 805 -17.09 -20.85 25.41
N THR A 806 -15.84 -20.54 25.79
CA THR A 806 -14.85 -21.55 26.17
C THR A 806 -15.11 -22.04 27.59
N MET A 807 -15.31 -23.35 27.74
CA MET A 807 -15.35 -24.03 29.04
C MET A 807 -13.96 -24.55 29.37
N THR A 808 -13.39 -24.10 30.50
CA THR A 808 -12.14 -24.68 31.00
C THR A 808 -12.45 -25.89 31.86
N ILE A 809 -11.85 -27.03 31.51
CA ILE A 809 -11.91 -28.26 32.30
C ILE A 809 -10.49 -28.59 32.73
N THR A 810 -10.27 -28.69 34.03
CA THR A 810 -9.00 -29.19 34.59
C THR A 810 -9.17 -30.68 34.84
N LEU A 811 -8.33 -31.52 34.23
CA LEU A 811 -8.34 -32.96 34.45
C LEU A 811 -7.19 -33.34 35.39
N HIS A 812 -7.51 -34.09 36.45
CA HIS A 812 -6.54 -34.55 37.43
C HIS A 812 -6.16 -36.00 37.11
N TRP A 813 -4.96 -36.18 36.57
CA TRP A 813 -4.42 -37.48 36.18
C TRP A 813 -3.38 -37.96 37.18
N GLN A 814 -3.28 -39.27 37.36
CA GLN A 814 -2.25 -39.94 38.13
C GLN A 814 -1.67 -41.09 37.32
N ALA A 815 -0.35 -41.16 37.22
CA ALA A 815 0.35 -42.35 36.78
C ALA A 815 0.69 -43.19 38.03
N THR A 816 0.25 -44.45 38.07
CA THR A 816 0.62 -45.41 39.12
C THR A 816 1.92 -46.15 38.79
N ASP A 817 2.31 -46.13 37.52
CA ASP A 817 3.53 -46.76 37.00
C ASP A 817 4.25 -45.80 36.03
N PRO A 818 5.57 -45.97 35.79
CA PRO A 818 6.29 -45.18 34.80
C PRO A 818 5.71 -45.38 33.40
N ILE A 819 5.28 -44.29 32.75
CA ILE A 819 4.76 -44.30 31.38
C ILE A 819 5.94 -44.18 30.42
N THR A 820 6.13 -45.17 29.56
CA THR A 820 7.26 -45.23 28.61
C THR A 820 6.89 -44.80 27.19
N THR A 821 5.60 -44.67 26.91
CA THR A 821 5.05 -44.26 25.62
C THR A 821 4.37 -42.89 25.73
N SER A 822 4.74 -41.92 24.89
CA SER A 822 3.96 -40.68 24.77
C SER A 822 2.66 -40.99 24.04
N TYR A 823 1.52 -40.68 24.66
CA TYR A 823 0.18 -40.79 24.07
C TYR A 823 -0.33 -39.47 23.46
N LYS A 824 0.57 -38.49 23.31
CA LYS A 824 0.31 -37.18 22.72
C LYS A 824 1.20 -36.93 21.52
#